data_AF-A0A3P8LAQ6-F1
#
_entry.id   AF-A0A3P8LAQ6-F1
#
_cell.length_a   1.000
_cell.length_b   1.000
_cell.length_c   1.000
_cell.angle_alpha   90.00
_cell.angle_beta   90.00
_cell.angle_gamma   90.00
#
_symmetry.space_group_name_H-M   'P 1'
#
loop_
_entity.id
_entity.type
_entity.pdbx_description
1 polymer ?
#
loop_
_entity_poly.entity_id
_entity_poly.type
_entity_poly.pdbx_seq_one_letter_code
_entity_poly.pdbx_strand_id
1 'polypeptide(L)'
;MKKRRHLLYLSMCSFLPIFISQSCNKTDNKPTNSLNHSNQINKTEPKKESKPWIELTPAKTTNPTSSSNNVIETINEKFIPNWIDPKLELKELKEKIWNLKHNYGFVNSVKNLNAESISLSKGKAFQITLDNQNLKPNEIDLFIKHNGHIHTLDEYNNLASRKLNISNTGFITCIENSPSSWMNDYDDYLWIREKSTNSYFSLKVTVKKVDQAYLEAFIEKGEEHFKRIATYFANIDNKVDRLLAIKNYVLDLIDYDFKNTRVGKIEQDYFAIIEKKGVCAAYTKLINRIANYSGLEDIFYNYGNIRRGENLGSIYGATHAWNKVKIDGHWYYLDATWSDSAGVKAYRGKNDMNYFLLNSADMQKSRDGIIDSGLNPKDYKFYPFIKEGTYANNIDEVKKSIRNQILSSSNKNNYYNFSLVYPENLHQQVLGLIGNSNIRNMKLFGHIYARITTSTSLLATIFSDLNFTNIQNVEVKSVSFVNNNSLEVTFSQEVKNLSQNSFKLTFLDTLGVEIPYADIEKFEISEGGKKVKLTFKNQINLDHINNANINLSISVLGYNFDFKNSQNYLSYHKNSLANVPIEYSILQGTKAQFKNITADSIYSLDNGKKWHKVNSDLIIDVGLVGDNILIQKVDNTTKRTISIQKIPLKRYNLFSTPTFTNDKKFIVNVNNLMEYKIDNEEVWHSVTKNYIEVKDPNKKYKVRFKADINNKIFASGSKK
;
A
#
# COMPACT_ATOMS: atom_id res chain seq x y z
N MET A 1 26.18 48.89 13.44
CA MET A 1 26.77 48.32 12.20
C MET A 1 27.16 46.86 12.43
N LYS A 2 26.48 45.91 11.76
CA LYS A 2 27.00 44.57 11.43
C LYS A 2 26.01 43.92 10.44
N LYS A 3 26.34 43.99 9.16
CA LYS A 3 25.62 43.36 8.04
C LYS A 3 25.66 41.83 8.20
N ARG A 4 24.51 41.15 8.19
CA ARG A 4 24.43 39.69 8.00
C ARG A 4 23.95 39.40 6.57
N ARG A 5 24.85 38.77 5.80
CA ARG A 5 24.64 38.31 4.42
C ARG A 5 23.48 37.32 4.35
N HIS A 6 22.55 37.58 3.43
CA HIS A 6 21.67 36.55 2.86
C HIS A 6 22.51 35.65 1.95
N LEU A 7 22.45 34.34 2.14
CA LEU A 7 22.90 33.36 1.14
C LEU A 7 21.68 32.61 0.62
N LEU A 8 21.29 32.93 -0.62
CA LEU A 8 20.51 32.09 -1.52
C LEU A 8 21.45 31.10 -2.23
N TYR A 9 21.05 29.83 -2.34
CA TYR A 9 21.60 28.82 -3.27
C TYR A 9 20.45 27.81 -3.55
N LEU A 10 19.83 27.61 -4.72
CA LEU A 10 20.24 27.30 -6.12
C LEU A 10 20.94 25.93 -6.29
N SER A 11 20.28 24.95 -6.95
CA SER A 11 20.86 24.10 -8.02
C SER A 11 19.87 23.02 -8.55
N MET A 12 20.11 22.63 -9.81
CA MET A 12 19.31 21.90 -10.82
C MET A 12 19.11 20.39 -10.58
N CYS A 13 18.00 19.83 -11.11
CA CYS A 13 17.83 18.39 -11.35
C CYS A 13 18.30 18.03 -12.77
N SER A 14 19.37 17.23 -12.88
CA SER A 14 19.69 16.47 -14.08
C SER A 14 19.30 15.01 -13.86
N PHE A 15 18.23 14.57 -14.53
CA PHE A 15 17.93 13.15 -14.67
C PHE A 15 18.77 12.59 -15.82
N LEU A 16 19.75 11.73 -15.52
CA LEU A 16 20.37 10.88 -16.53
C LEU A 16 19.46 9.66 -16.77
N PRO A 17 18.96 9.43 -17.99
CA PRO A 17 18.42 8.14 -18.36
C PRO A 17 19.60 7.20 -18.69
N ILE A 18 19.68 6.06 -17.99
CA ILE A 18 20.56 4.96 -18.39
C ILE A 18 19.88 4.28 -19.58
N PHE A 19 20.28 4.64 -20.81
CA PHE A 19 20.01 3.87 -22.02
C PHE A 19 21.27 3.13 -22.44
N ILE A 20 21.15 1.81 -22.57
CA ILE A 20 22.14 0.94 -23.20
C ILE A 20 22.12 1.27 -24.70
N SER A 21 23.24 1.78 -25.21
CA SER A 21 23.43 2.11 -26.63
C SER A 21 23.58 0.86 -27.48
N GLN A 22 22.71 0.66 -28.47
CA GLN A 22 23.07 -0.04 -29.71
C GLN A 22 23.32 1.01 -30.79
N SER A 23 24.52 0.97 -31.36
CA SER A 23 24.97 1.81 -32.45
C SER A 23 24.26 1.44 -33.76
N CYS A 24 23.81 2.44 -34.51
CA CYS A 24 23.81 2.39 -35.97
C CYS A 24 23.82 3.79 -36.58
N ASN A 25 24.70 3.94 -37.57
CA ASN A 25 25.07 5.18 -38.25
C ASN A 25 23.91 5.82 -39.03
N LYS A 26 23.91 7.15 -39.05
CA LYS A 26 23.18 7.97 -40.04
C LYS A 26 23.90 7.90 -41.39
N THR A 27 23.13 7.71 -42.45
CA THR A 27 23.37 8.38 -43.73
C THR A 27 22.05 8.81 -44.34
N ASP A 28 22.05 10.04 -44.84
CA ASP A 28 20.96 10.75 -45.49
C ASP A 28 20.55 10.11 -46.82
N ASN A 29 19.25 10.19 -47.16
CA ASN A 29 18.75 10.73 -48.42
C ASN A 29 17.21 10.63 -48.52
N LYS A 30 16.60 11.73 -48.95
CA LYS A 30 15.25 11.86 -49.54
C LYS A 30 15.46 12.38 -50.97
N PRO A 31 14.43 12.46 -51.86
CA PRO A 31 13.06 11.95 -51.81
C PRO A 31 12.62 11.25 -53.12
N THR A 32 11.40 10.69 -53.22
CA THR A 32 10.41 11.01 -54.29
C THR A 32 9.09 10.25 -54.13
N ASN A 33 8.04 10.89 -54.66
CA ASN A 33 6.61 10.62 -54.63
C ASN A 33 6.16 9.21 -55.07
N SER A 34 5.09 8.69 -54.46
CA SER A 34 3.74 8.70 -55.06
C SER A 34 2.76 7.77 -54.31
N LEU A 35 1.46 8.09 -54.44
CA LEU A 35 0.27 7.24 -54.30
C LEU A 35 -0.42 7.11 -52.92
N ASN A 36 -1.51 7.88 -52.83
CA ASN A 36 -2.89 7.49 -52.53
C ASN A 36 -3.23 6.78 -51.21
N HIS A 37 -4.05 7.51 -50.43
CA HIS A 37 -4.86 7.06 -49.32
C HIS A 37 -5.69 5.81 -49.62
N SER A 38 -5.55 4.77 -48.79
CA SER A 38 -6.69 3.96 -48.33
C SER A 38 -6.37 3.35 -46.95
N ASN A 39 -7.41 3.28 -46.12
CA ASN A 39 -7.37 2.96 -44.69
C ASN A 39 -6.71 1.60 -44.36
N GLN A 40 -5.73 1.60 -43.45
CA GLN A 40 -5.45 0.44 -42.61
C GLN A 40 -5.27 0.86 -41.15
N ILE A 41 -6.27 0.47 -40.36
CA ILE A 41 -6.19 0.36 -38.90
C ILE A 41 -5.11 -0.69 -38.60
N ASN A 42 -3.93 -0.24 -38.20
CA ASN A 42 -2.93 -1.12 -37.62
C ASN A 42 -3.47 -1.61 -36.26
N LYS A 43 -4.05 -2.81 -36.27
CA LYS A 43 -4.20 -3.65 -35.08
C LYS A 43 -2.80 -3.81 -34.49
N THR A 44 -2.53 -3.12 -33.39
CA THR A 44 -1.38 -3.41 -32.54
C THR A 44 -1.49 -4.88 -32.11
N GLU A 45 -0.50 -5.68 -32.49
CA GLU A 45 -0.38 -7.06 -32.02
C GLU A 45 -0.39 -7.08 -30.47
N PRO A 46 -1.13 -8.01 -29.85
CA PRO A 46 -1.11 -8.14 -28.40
C PRO A 46 0.30 -8.52 -27.94
N LYS A 47 0.77 -7.87 -26.86
CA LYS A 47 1.98 -8.28 -26.14
C LYS A 47 1.91 -9.79 -25.88
N LYS A 48 2.92 -10.54 -26.37
CA LYS A 48 3.07 -11.99 -26.15
C LYS A 48 2.85 -12.31 -24.67
N GLU A 49 1.72 -12.93 -24.35
CA GLU A 49 1.50 -13.60 -23.07
C GLU A 49 2.66 -14.58 -22.83
N SER A 50 3.23 -14.56 -21.64
CA SER A 50 4.22 -15.56 -21.22
C SER A 50 3.57 -16.94 -21.28
N LYS A 51 4.07 -17.82 -22.15
CA LYS A 51 3.52 -19.18 -22.28
C LYS A 51 3.65 -19.94 -20.94
N PRO A 52 2.59 -20.60 -20.44
CA PRO A 52 2.49 -21.07 -19.05
C PRO A 52 3.05 -22.47 -18.78
N TRP A 53 4.05 -22.88 -19.56
CA TRP A 53 4.74 -24.17 -19.47
C TRP A 53 6.04 -24.10 -20.26
N ILE A 54 7.00 -24.95 -19.92
CA ILE A 54 8.19 -25.16 -20.74
C ILE A 54 7.82 -26.16 -21.81
N GLU A 55 7.94 -25.73 -23.05
CA GLU A 55 7.70 -26.58 -24.21
C GLU A 55 9.03 -27.15 -24.69
N LEU A 56 9.18 -28.46 -24.54
CA LEU A 56 10.32 -29.19 -25.05
C LEU A 56 9.98 -29.71 -26.44
N THR A 57 10.74 -29.26 -27.43
CA THR A 57 10.62 -29.76 -28.81
C THR A 57 11.74 -30.76 -29.06
N PRO A 58 11.44 -32.05 -29.25
CA PRO A 58 12.45 -32.99 -29.69
C PRO A 58 13.01 -32.55 -31.05
N ALA A 59 14.33 -32.59 -31.24
CA ALA A 59 14.88 -32.37 -32.59
C ALA A 59 14.41 -33.49 -33.52
N LYS A 60 14.00 -33.13 -34.76
CA LYS A 60 13.61 -34.08 -35.83
C LYS A 60 14.54 -35.28 -35.83
N THR A 61 13.99 -36.49 -35.80
CA THR A 61 14.75 -37.73 -36.00
C THR A 61 15.47 -37.65 -37.34
N THR A 62 16.79 -37.51 -37.31
CA THR A 62 17.60 -38.00 -38.43
C THR A 62 17.51 -39.52 -38.38
N ASN A 63 16.96 -40.14 -39.42
CA ASN A 63 16.83 -41.59 -39.53
C ASN A 63 18.17 -42.26 -39.17
N PRO A 64 18.26 -43.00 -38.05
CA PRO A 64 19.35 -43.94 -37.90
C PRO A 64 19.06 -45.08 -38.87
N THR A 65 20.00 -45.37 -39.76
CA THR A 65 20.03 -46.65 -40.48
C THR A 65 19.86 -47.78 -39.48
N SER A 66 18.90 -48.64 -39.77
CA SER A 66 18.52 -49.79 -38.97
C SER A 66 19.71 -50.68 -38.60
N SER A 67 19.99 -50.81 -37.31
CA SER A 67 20.54 -52.04 -36.75
C SER A 67 19.58 -52.54 -35.66
N SER A 68 19.16 -53.78 -35.86
CA SER A 68 18.25 -54.57 -35.03
C SER A 68 18.88 -54.95 -33.70
N ASN A 69 18.00 -55.18 -32.71
CA ASN A 69 18.24 -55.64 -31.34
C ASN A 69 18.58 -54.54 -30.33
N ASN A 70 17.57 -53.76 -29.92
CA ASN A 70 17.58 -53.09 -28.63
C ASN A 70 16.61 -53.82 -27.70
N VAL A 71 17.15 -54.76 -26.93
CA VAL A 71 16.65 -55.02 -25.58
C VAL A 71 16.58 -53.64 -24.91
N ILE A 72 15.42 -53.28 -24.35
CA ILE A 72 15.34 -52.10 -23.48
C ILE A 72 16.21 -52.45 -22.26
N GLU A 73 17.50 -52.12 -22.31
CA GLU A 73 18.36 -52.22 -21.14
C GLU A 73 17.69 -51.44 -20.02
N THR A 74 17.38 -52.13 -18.92
CA THR A 74 17.05 -51.50 -17.64
C THR A 74 18.10 -50.43 -17.39
N ILE A 75 17.66 -49.17 -17.30
CA ILE A 75 18.53 -48.04 -17.02
C ILE A 75 19.38 -48.41 -15.81
N ASN A 76 20.69 -48.46 -15.98
CA ASN A 76 21.58 -48.51 -14.85
C ASN A 76 21.50 -47.12 -14.19
N GLU A 77 20.76 -47.04 -13.09
CA GLU A 77 20.45 -45.79 -12.39
C GLU A 77 21.73 -44.99 -12.06
N LYS A 78 22.89 -45.67 -11.97
CA LYS A 78 24.22 -45.06 -11.84
C LYS A 78 24.55 -44.02 -12.91
N PHE A 79 23.95 -44.11 -14.09
CA PHE A 79 24.15 -43.16 -15.18
C PHE A 79 23.22 -41.95 -15.13
N ILE A 80 22.24 -41.93 -14.22
CA ILE A 80 21.40 -40.75 -14.03
C ILE A 80 22.20 -39.72 -13.23
N PRO A 81 22.32 -38.45 -13.69
CA PRO A 81 23.19 -37.44 -13.06
C PRO A 81 22.99 -37.23 -11.55
N ASN A 82 21.79 -37.51 -11.04
CA ASN A 82 21.37 -37.26 -9.67
C ASN A 82 21.18 -38.52 -8.81
N TRP A 83 21.52 -39.71 -9.31
CA TRP A 83 21.48 -40.93 -8.51
C TRP A 83 22.61 -40.95 -7.45
N ILE A 84 22.29 -41.43 -6.25
CA ILE A 84 23.23 -41.58 -5.13
C ILE A 84 23.15 -43.02 -4.64
N ASP A 85 24.29 -43.72 -4.60
CA ASP A 85 24.36 -45.08 -4.06
C ASP A 85 24.10 -45.07 -2.53
N PRO A 86 23.09 -45.82 -2.03
CA PRO A 86 22.77 -45.86 -0.60
C PRO A 86 23.92 -46.39 0.28
N LYS A 87 24.91 -47.09 -0.31
CA LYS A 87 26.06 -47.67 0.38
C LYS A 87 27.30 -46.78 0.41
N LEU A 88 27.23 -45.55 -0.10
CA LEU A 88 28.38 -44.62 -0.07
C LEU A 88 28.81 -44.33 1.36
N GLU A 89 30.12 -44.31 1.56
CA GLU A 89 30.73 -43.81 2.78
C GLU A 89 30.42 -42.32 2.95
N LEU A 90 30.38 -41.84 4.21
CA LEU A 90 29.95 -40.48 4.53
C LEU A 90 30.71 -39.40 3.74
N LYS A 91 32.01 -39.60 3.50
CA LYS A 91 32.85 -38.66 2.73
C LYS A 91 32.40 -38.57 1.27
N GLU A 92 32.25 -39.70 0.60
CA GLU A 92 31.82 -39.78 -0.80
C GLU A 92 30.37 -39.30 -0.96
N LEU A 93 29.52 -39.60 0.03
CA LEU A 93 28.15 -39.10 0.09
C LEU A 93 28.11 -37.56 0.14
N LYS A 94 28.92 -36.93 1.00
CA LYS A 94 29.03 -35.47 1.08
C LYS A 94 29.48 -34.87 -0.26
N GLU A 95 30.44 -35.50 -0.95
CA GLU A 95 30.88 -35.07 -2.28
C GLU A 95 29.78 -35.22 -3.35
N LYS A 96 28.98 -36.29 -3.29
CA LYS A 96 27.82 -36.47 -4.17
C LYS A 96 26.76 -35.39 -3.92
N ILE A 97 26.38 -35.14 -2.66
CA ILE A 97 25.39 -34.11 -2.28
C ILE A 97 25.89 -32.71 -2.69
N TRP A 98 27.19 -32.44 -2.52
CA TRP A 98 27.81 -31.17 -2.91
C TRP A 98 27.53 -30.80 -4.37
N ASN A 99 27.65 -31.80 -5.25
CA ASN A 99 27.44 -31.68 -6.70
C ASN A 99 25.95 -31.69 -7.10
N LEU A 100 25.04 -32.06 -6.20
CA LEU A 100 23.61 -31.94 -6.47
C LEU A 100 23.18 -30.48 -6.47
N LYS A 101 22.40 -30.11 -7.49
CA LYS A 101 21.67 -28.83 -7.51
C LYS A 101 20.42 -28.93 -6.65
N HIS A 102 19.98 -27.82 -6.09
CA HIS A 102 18.72 -27.76 -5.34
C HIS A 102 17.56 -28.38 -6.14
N ASN A 103 16.79 -29.25 -5.51
CA ASN A 103 15.67 -30.05 -6.04
C ASN A 103 16.05 -31.10 -7.11
N TYR A 104 17.33 -31.44 -7.25
CA TYR A 104 17.76 -32.48 -8.21
C TYR A 104 17.76 -33.90 -7.65
N GLY A 105 17.74 -34.13 -6.34
CA GLY A 105 17.94 -35.48 -5.80
C GLY A 105 16.64 -36.22 -5.44
N PHE A 106 15.90 -36.85 -6.36
CA PHE A 106 14.87 -37.81 -5.94
C PHE A 106 14.62 -38.99 -6.87
N VAL A 107 15.14 -40.14 -6.48
CA VAL A 107 14.74 -41.42 -7.05
C VAL A 107 13.52 -41.91 -6.25
N ASN A 108 12.32 -41.46 -6.68
CA ASN A 108 11.02 -42.05 -6.36
C ASN A 108 10.45 -41.87 -4.93
N SER A 109 9.81 -40.72 -4.65
CA SER A 109 8.91 -40.61 -3.49
C SER A 109 7.66 -39.77 -3.81
N VAL A 110 6.51 -40.17 -3.24
CA VAL A 110 5.27 -39.37 -3.22
C VAL A 110 5.27 -38.29 -2.13
N LYS A 111 6.31 -38.25 -1.28
CA LYS A 111 6.45 -37.33 -0.15
C LYS A 111 7.06 -36.01 -0.59
N ASN A 112 6.80 -34.94 0.15
CA ASN A 112 7.31 -33.59 -0.14
C ASN A 112 7.66 -32.85 1.14
N LEU A 113 8.58 -31.89 1.02
CA LEU A 113 8.77 -30.86 2.04
C LEU A 113 7.65 -29.81 1.95
N ASN A 114 7.32 -29.17 3.07
CA ASN A 114 6.37 -28.06 3.11
C ASN A 114 6.88 -26.74 2.51
N ALA A 115 8.14 -26.67 2.09
CA ALA A 115 8.72 -25.59 1.29
C ALA A 115 9.93 -26.08 0.50
N GLU A 116 10.14 -25.51 -0.69
CA GLU A 116 11.39 -25.68 -1.46
C GLU A 116 12.41 -24.59 -1.14
N SER A 117 11.94 -23.36 -0.92
CA SER A 117 12.78 -22.26 -0.50
C SER A 117 12.06 -21.40 0.52
N ILE A 118 12.83 -20.86 1.46
CA ILE A 118 12.36 -19.89 2.43
C ILE A 118 13.34 -18.73 2.49
N SER A 119 12.84 -17.57 2.90
CA SER A 119 13.67 -16.42 3.24
C SER A 119 13.45 -16.08 4.71
N LEU A 120 14.53 -15.94 5.47
CA LEU A 120 14.48 -15.61 6.88
C LEU A 120 15.32 -14.35 7.15
N SER A 121 14.79 -13.51 8.01
CA SER A 121 15.56 -12.46 8.71
C SER A 121 15.77 -12.87 10.16
N LYS A 122 16.73 -12.25 10.83
CA LYS A 122 17.06 -12.43 12.24
C LYS A 122 15.81 -12.52 13.12
N GLY A 123 15.72 -13.57 13.93
CA GLY A 123 14.61 -13.84 14.84
C GLY A 123 13.40 -14.52 14.21
N LYS A 124 13.32 -14.62 12.86
CA LYS A 124 12.27 -15.39 12.19
C LYS A 124 12.63 -16.88 12.16
N ALA A 125 11.60 -17.72 12.16
CA ALA A 125 11.73 -19.17 12.23
C ALA A 125 10.83 -19.87 11.21
N PHE A 126 11.14 -21.13 10.92
CA PHE A 126 10.40 -22.00 10.01
C PHE A 126 10.50 -23.46 10.47
N GLN A 127 9.39 -24.20 10.46
CA GLN A 127 9.36 -25.63 10.75
C GLN A 127 9.33 -26.41 9.44
N ILE A 128 10.36 -27.21 9.18
CA ILE A 128 10.35 -28.17 8.07
C ILE A 128 9.47 -29.35 8.44
N THR A 129 8.60 -29.75 7.52
CA THR A 129 7.91 -31.04 7.60
C THR A 129 8.18 -31.85 6.34
N LEU A 130 8.23 -33.17 6.50
CA LEU A 130 8.23 -34.13 5.40
C LEU A 130 6.89 -34.86 5.44
N ASP A 131 6.11 -34.75 4.37
CA ASP A 131 4.78 -35.36 4.29
C ASP A 131 3.86 -34.95 5.44
N ASN A 132 3.86 -33.65 5.76
CA ASN A 132 3.11 -33.03 6.86
C ASN A 132 3.47 -33.52 8.28
N GLN A 133 4.57 -34.26 8.43
CA GLN A 133 5.10 -34.66 9.73
C GLN A 133 6.42 -33.96 10.01
N ASN A 134 6.67 -33.63 11.28
CA ASN A 134 7.99 -33.17 11.71
C ASN A 134 9.04 -34.21 11.35
N LEU A 135 10.27 -33.76 11.08
CA LEU A 135 11.35 -34.67 10.77
C LEU A 135 11.62 -35.59 11.96
N LYS A 136 11.77 -36.88 11.68
CA LYS A 136 12.06 -37.90 12.70
C LYS A 136 13.54 -38.25 12.65
N PRO A 137 14.35 -37.88 13.66
CA PRO A 137 15.81 -38.01 13.62
C PRO A 137 16.32 -39.42 13.30
N ASN A 138 15.58 -40.46 13.69
CA ASN A 138 15.97 -41.85 13.45
C ASN A 138 15.74 -42.29 12.01
N GLU A 139 14.76 -41.70 11.31
CA GLU A 139 14.33 -42.09 9.96
C GLU A 139 15.05 -41.30 8.86
N ILE A 140 15.69 -40.18 9.21
CA ILE A 140 16.32 -39.27 8.24
C ILE A 140 17.78 -38.98 8.57
N ASP A 141 18.52 -38.52 7.57
CA ASP A 141 19.78 -37.80 7.76
C ASP A 141 19.64 -36.38 7.23
N LEU A 142 20.23 -35.42 7.94
CA LEU A 142 20.21 -34.02 7.56
C LEU A 142 21.62 -33.53 7.27
N PHE A 143 21.80 -33.00 6.07
CA PHE A 143 23.02 -32.38 5.61
C PHE A 143 22.79 -30.91 5.28
N ILE A 144 23.77 -30.06 5.55
CA ILE A 144 23.67 -28.62 5.31
C ILE A 144 24.84 -28.19 4.43
N LYS A 145 24.52 -27.62 3.28
CA LYS A 145 25.45 -26.92 2.41
C LYS A 145 25.63 -25.50 2.93
N HIS A 146 26.77 -25.24 3.55
CA HIS A 146 27.13 -23.96 4.16
C HIS A 146 28.52 -23.53 3.66
N ASN A 147 28.66 -22.29 3.21
CA ASN A 147 29.93 -21.73 2.72
C ASN A 147 30.72 -22.62 1.75
N GLY A 148 30.00 -23.35 0.92
CA GLY A 148 30.64 -24.20 -0.06
C GLY A 148 31.12 -25.57 0.44
N HIS A 149 30.59 -26.03 1.57
CA HIS A 149 30.87 -27.38 2.10
C HIS A 149 29.59 -28.05 2.59
N ILE A 150 29.56 -29.40 2.59
CA ILE A 150 28.46 -30.19 3.14
C ILE A 150 28.82 -30.63 4.56
N HIS A 151 27.97 -30.27 5.51
CA HIS A 151 28.07 -30.60 6.92
C HIS A 151 26.96 -31.57 7.32
N THR A 152 27.22 -32.45 8.29
CA THR A 152 26.12 -33.08 9.05
C THR A 152 25.44 -32.03 9.94
N LEU A 153 24.27 -32.35 10.50
CA LEU A 153 23.59 -31.46 11.43
C LEU A 153 24.47 -31.06 12.63
N ASP A 154 25.14 -32.03 13.27
CA ASP A 154 25.98 -31.77 14.43
C ASP A 154 27.21 -30.93 14.05
N GLU A 155 27.84 -31.23 12.91
CA GLU A 155 28.94 -30.42 12.39
C GLU A 155 28.50 -28.97 12.16
N TYR A 156 27.38 -28.76 11.47
CA TYR A 156 26.84 -27.42 11.18
C TYR A 156 26.52 -26.65 12.47
N ASN A 157 25.87 -27.32 13.43
CA ASN A 157 25.50 -26.68 14.69
C ASN A 157 26.69 -26.35 15.60
N ASN A 158 27.88 -26.88 15.32
CA ASN A 158 29.10 -26.49 16.02
C ASN A 158 29.90 -25.39 15.29
N LEU A 159 29.47 -24.97 14.09
CA LEU A 159 30.13 -23.89 13.35
C LEU A 159 29.83 -22.53 13.97
N ALA A 160 30.88 -21.75 14.26
CA ALA A 160 30.75 -20.35 14.62
C ALA A 160 30.24 -19.47 13.47
N SER A 161 30.42 -19.90 12.22
CA SER A 161 29.99 -19.15 11.02
C SER A 161 28.51 -19.31 10.67
N ARG A 162 27.80 -20.24 11.32
CA ARG A 162 26.39 -20.55 11.00
C ARG A 162 25.51 -19.32 11.17
N LYS A 163 24.51 -19.20 10.30
CA LYS A 163 23.49 -18.14 10.36
C LYS A 163 22.15 -18.66 10.88
N LEU A 164 21.99 -19.97 10.91
CA LEU A 164 20.76 -20.67 11.30
C LEU A 164 21.05 -21.57 12.49
N ASN A 165 20.09 -21.67 13.40
CA ASN A 165 19.97 -22.80 14.31
C ASN A 165 18.99 -23.79 13.69
N ILE A 166 19.38 -25.06 13.59
CA ILE A 166 18.56 -26.12 13.02
C ILE A 166 18.44 -27.24 14.05
N SER A 167 17.22 -27.65 14.37
CA SER A 167 16.97 -28.84 15.21
C SER A 167 16.96 -30.12 14.37
N ASN A 168 17.17 -31.26 15.03
CA ASN A 168 17.00 -32.59 14.41
C ASN A 168 15.54 -32.90 14.01
N THR A 169 14.57 -32.12 14.49
CA THR A 169 13.16 -32.18 14.09
C THR A 169 12.81 -31.22 12.95
N GLY A 170 13.78 -30.46 12.42
CA GLY A 170 13.58 -29.55 11.29
C GLY A 170 13.11 -28.14 11.67
N PHE A 171 13.19 -27.73 12.93
CA PHE A 171 12.91 -26.35 13.33
C PHE A 171 14.12 -25.47 13.04
N ILE A 172 13.95 -24.46 12.18
CA ILE A 172 14.99 -23.52 11.75
C ILE A 172 14.73 -22.15 12.39
N THR A 173 15.74 -21.52 12.98
CA THR A 173 15.68 -20.12 13.42
C THR A 173 16.86 -19.33 12.87
N CYS A 174 16.60 -18.15 12.30
CA CYS A 174 17.66 -17.26 11.83
C CYS A 174 18.28 -16.49 13.00
N ILE A 175 19.56 -16.72 13.27
CA ILE A 175 20.28 -16.14 14.41
C ILE A 175 20.71 -14.70 14.10
N GLU A 176 21.11 -14.46 12.86
CA GLU A 176 21.56 -13.16 12.39
C GLU A 176 21.31 -12.95 10.91
N ASN A 177 21.22 -11.68 10.49
CA ASN A 177 21.11 -11.30 9.09
C ASN A 177 22.48 -11.35 8.41
N SER A 178 22.47 -11.48 7.08
CA SER A 178 23.69 -11.30 6.29
C SER A 178 24.17 -9.83 6.37
N PRO A 179 25.48 -9.56 6.59
CA PRO A 179 26.02 -8.21 6.62
C PRO A 179 25.73 -7.43 5.33
N SER A 180 25.57 -6.11 5.44
CA SER A 180 25.38 -5.24 4.26
C SER A 180 26.57 -5.24 3.29
N SER A 181 27.78 -5.55 3.79
CA SER A 181 29.00 -5.64 2.98
C SER A 181 29.01 -6.81 1.98
N TRP A 182 28.10 -7.78 2.10
CA TRP A 182 28.03 -8.90 1.17
C TRP A 182 27.32 -8.48 -0.12
N MET A 183 27.84 -8.92 -1.27
CA MET A 183 27.27 -8.56 -2.58
C MET A 183 25.84 -9.09 -2.77
N ASN A 184 25.48 -10.24 -2.16
CA ASN A 184 24.18 -10.89 -2.30
C ASN A 184 23.61 -11.38 -0.96
N ASP A 185 22.31 -11.71 -0.94
CA ASP A 185 21.72 -12.51 0.14
C ASP A 185 22.53 -13.80 0.33
N TYR A 186 22.46 -14.38 1.53
CA TYR A 186 23.19 -15.60 1.85
C TYR A 186 22.28 -16.82 1.74
N ASP A 187 22.74 -17.88 1.07
CA ASP A 187 21.96 -19.09 0.88
C ASP A 187 22.65 -20.28 1.55
N ASP A 188 21.95 -20.92 2.49
CA ASP A 188 22.23 -22.28 2.93
C ASP A 188 21.28 -23.24 2.19
N TYR A 189 21.72 -24.48 1.93
CA TYR A 189 20.85 -25.53 1.39
C TYR A 189 20.83 -26.73 2.32
N LEU A 190 19.64 -27.13 2.77
CA LEU A 190 19.45 -28.33 3.58
C LEU A 190 19.12 -29.48 2.64
N TRP A 191 19.73 -30.64 2.90
CA TRP A 191 19.48 -31.90 2.21
C TRP A 191 18.99 -32.94 3.22
N ILE A 192 17.81 -33.51 3.00
CA ILE A 192 17.17 -34.46 3.92
C ILE A 192 17.11 -35.82 3.26
N ARG A 193 17.92 -36.78 3.71
CA ARG A 193 17.84 -38.15 3.21
C ARG A 193 16.81 -38.94 4.01
N GLU A 194 15.82 -39.54 3.36
CA GLU A 194 14.99 -40.56 3.97
C GLU A 194 15.69 -41.92 3.87
N LYS A 195 16.01 -42.55 5.00
CA LYS A 195 16.85 -43.76 5.04
C LYS A 195 16.19 -44.97 4.39
N SER A 196 14.87 -45.12 4.53
CA SER A 196 14.12 -46.29 4.04
C SER A 196 14.02 -46.36 2.52
N THR A 197 13.93 -45.21 1.86
CA THR A 197 13.75 -45.10 0.40
C THR A 197 14.99 -44.58 -0.32
N ASN A 198 15.99 -44.09 0.43
CA ASN A 198 17.14 -43.36 -0.10
C ASN A 198 16.77 -42.13 -0.96
N SER A 199 15.65 -41.47 -0.61
CA SER A 199 15.17 -40.24 -1.25
C SER A 199 15.81 -38.98 -0.64
N TYR A 200 16.12 -37.94 -1.43
CA TYR A 200 16.91 -36.77 -0.99
C TYR A 200 16.19 -35.41 -1.07
N PHE A 201 15.48 -35.10 0.01
CA PHE A 201 15.04 -33.80 0.50
C PHE A 201 15.88 -32.61 0.06
N SER A 202 15.39 -31.51 -0.51
CA SER A 202 16.20 -30.27 -0.42
C SER A 202 15.39 -29.01 -0.18
N LEU A 203 15.91 -28.12 0.68
CA LEU A 203 15.32 -26.83 1.02
C LEU A 203 16.40 -25.75 0.93
N LYS A 204 16.15 -24.70 0.16
CA LYS A 204 16.98 -23.49 0.13
C LYS A 204 16.55 -22.54 1.24
N VAL A 205 17.48 -22.07 2.06
CA VAL A 205 17.24 -21.06 3.10
C VAL A 205 18.04 -19.82 2.79
N THR A 206 17.36 -18.76 2.37
CA THR A 206 17.96 -17.46 2.11
C THR A 206 17.94 -16.60 3.38
N VAL A 207 19.10 -16.32 3.94
CA VAL A 207 19.30 -15.36 5.01
C VAL A 207 19.44 -13.96 4.42
N LYS A 208 18.49 -13.10 4.78
CA LYS A 208 18.38 -11.75 4.23
C LYS A 208 19.49 -10.83 4.70
N LYS A 209 19.91 -9.92 3.81
CA LYS A 209 20.77 -8.80 4.21
C LYS A 209 20.11 -7.90 5.26
N VAL A 210 20.91 -7.26 6.11
CA VAL A 210 20.43 -6.27 7.09
C VAL A 210 19.55 -5.20 6.44
N ASP A 211 19.98 -4.62 5.32
CA ASP A 211 19.22 -3.55 4.65
C ASP A 211 17.89 -4.05 4.05
N GLN A 212 17.87 -5.28 3.52
CA GLN A 212 16.66 -5.87 2.96
C GLN A 212 15.67 -6.24 4.07
N ALA A 213 16.15 -6.85 5.16
CA ALA A 213 15.33 -7.15 6.33
C ALA A 213 14.75 -5.87 6.95
N TYR A 214 15.55 -4.80 7.02
CA TYR A 214 15.08 -3.48 7.43
C TYR A 214 13.98 -2.97 6.49
N LEU A 215 14.20 -3.00 5.17
CA LEU A 215 13.22 -2.57 4.18
C LEU A 215 11.91 -3.39 4.26
N GLU A 216 11.99 -4.70 4.41
CA GLU A 216 10.81 -5.58 4.53
C GLU A 216 9.99 -5.25 5.78
N ALA A 217 10.64 -5.13 6.95
CA ALA A 217 9.98 -4.73 8.19
C ALA A 217 9.37 -3.32 8.08
N PHE A 218 10.06 -2.43 7.37
CA PHE A 218 9.60 -1.06 7.14
C PHE A 218 8.37 -1.01 6.23
N ILE A 219 8.35 -1.83 5.16
CA ILE A 219 7.20 -2.02 4.28
C ILE A 219 6.02 -2.63 5.05
N GLU A 220 6.27 -3.69 5.82
CA GLU A 220 5.23 -4.37 6.64
C GLU A 220 4.53 -3.38 7.58
N LYS A 221 5.33 -2.59 8.32
CA LYS A 221 4.81 -1.57 9.24
C LYS A 221 4.06 -0.46 8.52
N GLY A 222 4.55 0.00 7.36
CA GLY A 222 3.86 0.99 6.55
C GLY A 222 2.52 0.47 6.02
N GLU A 223 2.46 -0.78 5.54
CA GLU A 223 1.21 -1.44 5.11
C GLU A 223 0.15 -1.51 6.22
N GLU A 224 0.57 -1.82 7.44
CA GLU A 224 -0.32 -1.80 8.60
C GLU A 224 -0.91 -0.39 8.83
N HIS A 225 -0.06 0.65 8.79
CA HIS A 225 -0.51 2.03 8.99
C HIS A 225 -1.45 2.48 7.87
N PHE A 226 -1.13 2.22 6.59
CA PHE A 226 -1.99 2.60 5.47
C PHE A 226 -3.40 2.03 5.62
N LYS A 227 -3.52 0.73 5.94
CA LYS A 227 -4.82 0.06 6.07
C LYS A 227 -5.61 0.55 7.28
N ARG A 228 -4.93 0.75 8.42
CA ARG A 228 -5.56 1.30 9.63
C ARG A 228 -6.13 2.70 9.35
N ILE A 229 -5.32 3.59 8.79
CA ILE A 229 -5.75 4.96 8.48
C ILE A 229 -6.88 4.97 7.46
N ALA A 230 -6.76 4.16 6.40
CA ALA A 230 -7.81 4.03 5.39
C ALA A 230 -9.14 3.56 5.99
N THR A 231 -9.09 2.66 6.98
CA THR A 231 -10.27 2.17 7.69
C THR A 231 -11.02 3.32 8.35
N TYR A 232 -10.35 4.29 9.00
CA TYR A 232 -11.01 5.45 9.60
C TYR A 232 -11.95 6.16 8.62
N PHE A 233 -11.56 6.33 7.37
CA PHE A 233 -12.30 7.14 6.41
C PHE A 233 -13.23 6.33 5.51
N ALA A 234 -13.23 5.00 5.61
CA ALA A 234 -14.06 4.11 4.79
C ALA A 234 -15.57 4.34 4.96
N ASN A 235 -15.99 4.91 6.09
CA ASN A 235 -17.40 5.21 6.39
C ASN A 235 -17.89 6.58 5.89
N ILE A 236 -17.03 7.38 5.25
CA ILE A 236 -17.44 8.69 4.72
C ILE A 236 -17.94 8.50 3.29
N ASP A 237 -19.24 8.51 3.04
CA ASP A 237 -19.79 8.15 1.72
C ASP A 237 -19.45 9.15 0.62
N ASN A 238 -19.52 10.44 0.93
CA ASN A 238 -19.22 11.48 -0.03
C ASN A 238 -17.73 11.45 -0.40
N LYS A 239 -17.42 11.17 -1.68
CA LYS A 239 -16.04 11.07 -2.20
C LYS A 239 -15.20 12.32 -1.91
N VAL A 240 -15.80 13.50 -1.98
CA VAL A 240 -15.12 14.79 -1.74
C VAL A 240 -14.79 14.92 -0.25
N ASP A 241 -15.74 14.64 0.64
CA ASP A 241 -15.50 14.67 2.09
C ASP A 241 -14.47 13.64 2.52
N ARG A 242 -14.54 12.42 1.99
CA ARG A 242 -13.57 11.35 2.29
C ARG A 242 -12.17 11.77 1.88
N LEU A 243 -12.02 12.28 0.66
CA LEU A 243 -10.73 12.74 0.17
C LEU A 243 -10.19 13.94 0.95
N LEU A 244 -11.05 14.87 1.36
CA LEU A 244 -10.68 16.01 2.19
C LEU A 244 -10.16 15.54 3.56
N ALA A 245 -10.84 14.57 4.19
CA ALA A 245 -10.42 13.98 5.46
C ALA A 245 -9.05 13.27 5.34
N ILE A 246 -8.86 12.46 4.29
CA ILE A 246 -7.59 11.77 4.01
C ILE A 246 -6.46 12.78 3.76
N LYS A 247 -6.71 13.79 2.92
CA LYS A 247 -5.74 14.86 2.64
C LYS A 247 -5.33 15.56 3.94
N ASN A 248 -6.30 15.97 4.76
CA ASN A 248 -6.03 16.66 6.02
C ASN A 248 -5.25 15.76 7.00
N TYR A 249 -5.57 14.47 7.08
CA TYR A 249 -4.81 13.53 7.88
C TYR A 249 -3.34 13.46 7.44
N VAL A 250 -3.08 13.36 6.13
CA VAL A 250 -1.71 13.33 5.59
C VAL A 250 -0.96 14.63 5.88
N LEU A 251 -1.62 15.79 5.72
CA LEU A 251 -1.04 17.09 6.03
C LEU A 251 -0.69 17.27 7.51
N ASP A 252 -1.47 16.69 8.42
CA ASP A 252 -1.21 16.72 9.86
C ASP A 252 -0.17 15.66 10.28
N LEU A 253 0.03 14.61 9.45
CA LEU A 253 0.98 13.53 9.73
C LEU A 253 2.42 13.86 9.33
N ILE A 254 2.63 14.43 8.14
CA ILE A 254 3.97 14.53 7.54
C ILE A 254 4.40 15.98 7.30
N ASP A 255 5.68 16.26 7.54
CA ASP A 255 6.33 17.54 7.22
C ASP A 255 7.09 17.48 5.88
N TYR A 256 7.08 18.59 5.14
CA TYR A 256 7.88 18.69 3.92
C TYR A 256 9.37 18.79 4.27
N ASP A 257 10.17 17.82 3.82
CA ASP A 257 11.61 17.79 4.09
C ASP A 257 12.40 17.40 2.84
N PHE A 258 12.85 18.40 2.07
CA PHE A 258 13.69 18.16 0.89
C PHE A 258 15.14 17.80 1.23
N LYS A 259 15.63 18.14 2.43
CA LYS A 259 17.07 18.03 2.78
C LYS A 259 17.44 16.68 3.34
N ASN A 260 16.53 16.06 4.10
CA ASN A 260 16.77 14.79 4.76
C ASN A 260 15.97 13.63 4.16
N THR A 261 15.09 13.90 3.20
CA THR A 261 14.50 12.81 2.43
C THR A 261 15.58 12.17 1.59
N ARG A 262 15.69 10.84 1.68
CA ARG A 262 16.46 10.04 0.73
C ARG A 262 15.74 10.08 -0.63
N VAL A 263 15.78 11.23 -1.30
CA VAL A 263 15.22 11.45 -2.63
C VAL A 263 15.83 10.38 -3.54
N GLY A 264 15.03 9.36 -3.87
CA GLY A 264 15.37 8.34 -4.87
C GLY A 264 15.76 6.93 -4.37
N LYS A 265 15.67 6.58 -3.08
CA LYS A 265 16.15 5.24 -2.63
C LYS A 265 15.08 4.21 -2.20
N ILE A 266 13.85 4.60 -1.82
CA ILE A 266 12.80 3.69 -1.31
C ILE A 266 11.41 4.22 -1.72
N GLU A 267 10.39 3.35 -1.78
CA GLU A 267 8.97 3.70 -1.90
C GLU A 267 8.59 4.82 -0.89
N GLN A 268 8.57 6.08 -1.36
CA GLN A 268 8.58 7.28 -0.51
C GLN A 268 7.39 7.42 0.46
N ASP A 269 6.25 6.83 0.12
CA ASP A 269 5.07 6.74 0.97
C ASP A 269 5.32 5.94 2.24
N TYR A 270 6.02 4.81 2.16
CA TYR A 270 6.40 4.04 3.35
C TYR A 270 7.37 4.82 4.22
N PHE A 271 8.30 5.55 3.58
CA PHE A 271 9.22 6.39 4.35
C PHE A 271 8.46 7.47 5.10
N ALA A 272 7.57 8.17 4.41
CA ALA A 272 6.84 9.28 4.97
C ALA A 272 5.85 8.88 6.06
N ILE A 273 5.18 7.72 5.96
CA ILE A 273 4.24 7.28 7.01
C ILE A 273 4.94 6.89 8.32
N ILE A 274 6.20 6.43 8.25
CA ILE A 274 6.97 6.01 9.42
C ILE A 274 7.77 7.19 10.00
N GLU A 275 8.49 7.91 9.15
CA GLU A 275 9.41 8.99 9.56
C GLU A 275 8.74 10.36 9.61
N LYS A 276 7.46 10.44 9.20
CA LYS A 276 6.65 11.67 9.20
C LYS A 276 7.23 12.80 8.35
N LYS A 277 7.97 12.44 7.29
CA LYS A 277 8.68 13.39 6.43
C LYS A 277 8.65 12.98 4.97
N GLY A 278 8.43 13.94 4.07
CA GLY A 278 8.33 13.63 2.65
C GLY A 278 8.55 14.83 1.73
N VAL A 279 8.61 14.54 0.43
CA VAL A 279 8.52 15.53 -0.67
C VAL A 279 7.29 15.24 -1.52
N CYS A 280 7.07 15.96 -2.61
CA CYS A 280 5.85 15.89 -3.42
C CYS A 280 5.34 14.48 -3.77
N ALA A 281 6.25 13.58 -4.14
CA ALA A 281 5.88 12.21 -4.45
C ALA A 281 5.41 11.41 -3.21
N ALA A 282 5.88 11.72 -2.01
CA ALA A 282 5.43 11.09 -0.77
C ALA A 282 3.98 11.47 -0.43
N TYR A 283 3.63 12.76 -0.40
CA TYR A 283 2.25 13.23 -0.17
C TYR A 283 1.28 12.58 -1.16
N THR A 284 1.65 12.64 -2.45
CA THR A 284 0.83 12.13 -3.54
C THR A 284 0.58 10.63 -3.41
N LYS A 285 1.62 9.84 -3.10
CA LYS A 285 1.51 8.39 -2.93
C LYS A 285 0.77 8.00 -1.64
N LEU A 286 0.99 8.73 -0.54
CA LEU A 286 0.27 8.54 0.73
C LEU A 286 -1.23 8.68 0.54
N ILE A 287 -1.65 9.83 -0.01
CA ILE A 287 -3.08 10.11 -0.27
C ILE A 287 -3.62 9.06 -1.23
N ASN A 288 -2.90 8.76 -2.32
CA ASN A 288 -3.32 7.75 -3.28
C ASN A 288 -3.55 6.38 -2.63
N ARG A 289 -2.60 5.89 -1.83
CA ARG A 289 -2.67 4.55 -1.22
C ARG A 289 -3.76 4.47 -0.14
N ILE A 290 -3.83 5.46 0.75
CA ILE A 290 -4.86 5.52 1.80
C ILE A 290 -6.25 5.63 1.16
N ALA A 291 -6.40 6.48 0.14
CA ALA A 291 -7.66 6.63 -0.58
C ALA A 291 -8.09 5.33 -1.29
N ASN A 292 -7.18 4.66 -2.01
CA ASN A 292 -7.46 3.37 -2.62
C ASN A 292 -7.89 2.32 -1.58
N TYR A 293 -7.16 2.18 -0.46
CA TYR A 293 -7.57 1.27 0.63
C TYR A 293 -8.88 1.68 1.31
N SER A 294 -9.28 2.95 1.25
CA SER A 294 -10.59 3.40 1.76
C SER A 294 -11.74 3.15 0.76
N GLY A 295 -11.47 2.56 -0.40
CA GLY A 295 -12.45 2.31 -1.48
C GLY A 295 -12.66 3.49 -2.43
N LEU A 296 -11.78 4.51 -2.43
CA LEU A 296 -11.78 5.60 -3.39
C LEU A 296 -10.78 5.30 -4.52
N GLU A 297 -11.22 4.51 -5.51
CA GLU A 297 -10.36 3.99 -6.60
C GLU A 297 -10.06 5.01 -7.71
N ASP A 298 -10.87 6.06 -7.80
CA ASP A 298 -10.79 7.08 -8.84
C ASP A 298 -9.69 8.12 -8.60
N ILE A 299 -8.65 7.79 -7.83
CA ILE A 299 -7.52 8.66 -7.53
C ILE A 299 -6.22 8.05 -8.06
N PHE A 300 -5.40 8.87 -8.70
CA PHE A 300 -4.19 8.44 -9.37
C PHE A 300 -3.00 9.32 -9.00
N TYR A 301 -1.84 8.70 -8.91
CA TYR A 301 -0.56 9.42 -8.90
C TYR A 301 -0.37 10.10 -10.26
N ASN A 302 -0.10 11.39 -10.25
CA ASN A 302 0.21 12.19 -11.43
C ASN A 302 1.48 13.01 -11.18
N TYR A 303 2.15 13.42 -12.24
CA TYR A 303 3.34 14.24 -12.18
C TYR A 303 3.53 15.01 -13.49
N GLY A 304 4.26 16.11 -13.41
CA GLY A 304 4.56 16.97 -14.54
C GLY A 304 5.34 18.20 -14.10
N ASN A 305 5.38 19.21 -14.95
CA ASN A 305 6.17 20.41 -14.66
C ASN A 305 5.31 21.52 -14.07
N ILE A 306 5.92 22.32 -13.20
CA ILE A 306 5.33 23.56 -12.67
C ILE A 306 5.41 24.63 -13.76
N ARG A 307 4.24 25.24 -14.08
CA ARG A 307 4.12 26.30 -15.10
C ARG A 307 4.70 27.62 -14.58
N ARG A 308 5.13 28.50 -15.50
CA ARG A 308 5.57 29.87 -15.18
C ARG A 308 4.40 30.65 -14.59
N GLY A 309 4.60 31.20 -13.39
CA GLY A 309 3.66 32.09 -12.72
C GLY A 309 4.39 33.28 -12.10
N GLU A 310 3.71 34.43 -12.05
CA GLU A 310 4.17 35.60 -11.30
C GLU A 310 4.35 35.15 -9.84
N ASN A 311 5.57 35.23 -9.31
CA ASN A 311 6.00 34.75 -7.98
C ASN A 311 6.50 33.30 -7.83
N LEU A 312 6.67 32.53 -8.91
CA LEU A 312 7.24 31.17 -8.83
C LEU A 312 8.78 31.10 -8.91
N GLY A 313 9.49 32.22 -9.08
CA GLY A 313 10.95 32.29 -8.95
C GLY A 313 11.73 31.17 -9.65
N SER A 314 12.61 30.48 -8.92
CA SER A 314 13.53 29.45 -9.43
C SER A 314 12.97 28.02 -9.47
N ILE A 315 11.70 27.79 -9.12
CA ILE A 315 11.06 26.45 -9.18
C ILE A 315 10.33 26.18 -10.51
N TYR A 316 10.37 27.14 -11.44
CA TYR A 316 9.85 26.98 -12.79
C TYR A 316 10.50 25.81 -13.53
N GLY A 317 9.69 24.99 -14.22
CA GLY A 317 10.18 23.84 -14.97
C GLY A 317 10.62 22.64 -14.11
N ALA A 318 10.52 22.73 -12.78
CA ALA A 318 10.79 21.61 -11.90
C ALA A 318 9.69 20.55 -12.00
N THR A 319 10.09 19.29 -11.96
CA THR A 319 9.18 18.15 -11.88
C THR A 319 8.48 18.14 -10.52
N HIS A 320 7.16 18.00 -10.51
CA HIS A 320 6.33 17.96 -9.32
C HIS A 320 5.29 16.84 -9.43
N ALA A 321 4.77 16.39 -8.30
CA ALA A 321 3.79 15.31 -8.22
C ALA A 321 2.53 15.76 -7.48
N TRP A 322 1.38 15.30 -7.95
CA TRP A 322 0.06 15.60 -7.42
C TRP A 322 -0.92 14.45 -7.72
N ASN A 323 -2.09 14.46 -7.10
CA ASN A 323 -3.13 13.48 -7.39
C ASN A 323 -4.06 13.97 -8.51
N LYS A 324 -4.48 13.06 -9.39
CA LYS A 324 -5.59 13.27 -10.32
C LYS A 324 -6.78 12.43 -9.84
N VAL A 325 -7.95 13.02 -9.72
CA VAL A 325 -9.13 12.41 -9.08
C VAL A 325 -10.34 12.48 -10.01
N LYS A 326 -11.10 11.39 -10.17
CA LYS A 326 -12.36 11.40 -10.92
C LYS A 326 -13.55 11.48 -9.97
N ILE A 327 -14.40 12.49 -10.14
CA ILE A 327 -15.61 12.72 -9.34
C ILE A 327 -16.75 13.00 -10.31
N ASP A 328 -17.83 12.24 -10.20
CA ASP A 328 -19.04 12.38 -11.04
C ASP A 328 -18.71 12.51 -12.54
N GLY A 329 -17.81 11.65 -13.03
CA GLY A 329 -17.40 11.64 -14.44
C GLY A 329 -16.30 12.63 -14.83
N HIS A 330 -16.00 13.63 -13.99
CA HIS A 330 -15.08 14.72 -14.29
C HIS A 330 -13.73 14.54 -13.60
N TRP A 331 -12.66 15.03 -14.22
CA TRP A 331 -11.32 14.99 -13.62
C TRP A 331 -11.01 16.27 -12.85
N TYR A 332 -10.39 16.06 -11.70
CA TYR A 332 -9.94 17.08 -10.77
C TYR A 332 -8.51 16.80 -10.33
N TYR A 333 -7.88 17.81 -9.74
CA TYR A 333 -6.49 17.76 -9.33
C TYR A 333 -6.35 18.16 -7.85
N LEU A 334 -5.55 17.40 -7.11
CA LEU A 334 -5.26 17.63 -5.70
C LEU A 334 -3.74 17.72 -5.52
N ASP A 335 -3.25 18.86 -5.05
CA ASP A 335 -1.85 19.06 -4.70
C ASP A 335 -1.71 19.32 -3.21
N ALA A 336 -1.51 18.24 -2.46
CA ALA A 336 -1.34 18.32 -1.01
C ALA A 336 -0.02 18.97 -0.62
N THR A 337 1.04 18.86 -1.44
CA THR A 337 2.32 19.48 -1.12
C THR A 337 2.27 21.00 -1.21
N TRP A 338 1.56 21.55 -2.19
CA TRP A 338 1.32 22.99 -2.25
C TRP A 338 0.21 23.46 -1.30
N SER A 339 -0.53 22.50 -0.70
CA SER A 339 -1.37 22.75 0.46
C SER A 339 -0.60 22.70 1.79
N ASP A 340 0.63 22.15 1.78
CA ASP A 340 1.54 22.09 2.92
C ASP A 340 2.55 23.24 2.84
N SER A 341 2.18 24.40 3.38
CA SER A 341 2.97 25.63 3.37
C SER A 341 4.17 25.60 4.34
N ALA A 342 4.88 24.47 4.43
CA ALA A 342 6.04 24.25 5.30
C ALA A 342 7.23 25.22 5.05
N GLY A 343 7.23 25.98 3.96
CA GLY A 343 8.25 26.99 3.66
C GLY A 343 8.04 28.36 4.31
N VAL A 344 6.83 28.67 4.80
CA VAL A 344 6.53 29.95 5.45
C VAL A 344 6.12 29.65 6.88
N LYS A 345 6.98 29.98 7.86
CA LYS A 345 6.74 29.80 9.32
C LYS A 345 5.41 30.41 9.81
N ALA A 346 4.75 31.21 8.99
CA ALA A 346 3.45 31.78 9.24
C ALA A 346 2.27 30.78 9.15
N TYR A 347 2.42 29.65 8.45
CA TYR A 347 1.30 28.78 8.05
C TYR A 347 1.67 27.29 8.14
N ARG A 348 2.00 26.79 9.34
CA ARG A 348 1.88 25.35 9.60
C ARG A 348 0.42 25.04 9.95
N GLY A 349 -0.15 24.02 9.29
CA GLY A 349 -1.48 23.48 9.57
C GLY A 349 -2.62 24.04 8.70
N LYS A 350 -3.43 23.11 8.18
CA LYS A 350 -4.81 23.17 7.61
C LYS A 350 -5.23 24.25 6.60
N ASN A 351 -4.60 25.42 6.48
CA ASN A 351 -5.31 26.57 5.87
C ASN A 351 -4.80 27.04 4.50
N ASP A 352 -3.98 26.26 3.80
CA ASP A 352 -3.82 26.41 2.35
C ASP A 352 -4.59 25.29 1.63
N MET A 353 -5.92 25.34 1.69
CA MET A 353 -6.79 24.40 0.95
C MET A 353 -6.95 24.75 -0.53
N ASN A 354 -6.02 25.55 -1.02
CA ASN A 354 -6.00 26.24 -2.30
C ASN A 354 -5.77 25.33 -3.51
N TYR A 355 -5.29 24.12 -3.27
CA TYR A 355 -5.07 23.11 -4.31
C TYR A 355 -5.88 21.84 -4.06
N PHE A 356 -7.12 21.99 -3.61
CA PHE A 356 -8.06 20.89 -3.42
C PHE A 356 -9.05 20.80 -4.58
N LEU A 357 -9.04 19.66 -5.28
CA LEU A 357 -9.96 19.33 -6.38
C LEU A 357 -10.14 20.48 -7.40
N LEU A 358 -9.02 21.04 -7.87
CA LEU A 358 -9.03 22.02 -8.94
C LEU A 358 -9.50 21.36 -10.24
N ASN A 359 -10.33 22.06 -11.01
CA ASN A 359 -10.61 21.68 -12.39
C ASN A 359 -9.36 21.87 -13.27
N SER A 360 -9.39 21.33 -14.49
CA SER A 360 -8.27 21.45 -15.44
C SER A 360 -7.87 22.89 -15.72
N ALA A 361 -8.81 23.81 -15.92
CA ALA A 361 -8.53 25.22 -16.22
C ALA A 361 -7.82 25.94 -15.07
N ASP A 362 -8.21 25.67 -13.82
CA ASP A 362 -7.57 26.23 -12.63
C ASP A 362 -6.20 25.59 -12.37
N MET A 363 -6.05 24.28 -12.56
CA MET A 363 -4.76 23.60 -12.41
C MET A 363 -3.74 24.04 -13.49
N GLN A 364 -4.20 24.27 -14.74
CA GLN A 364 -3.38 24.78 -15.84
C GLN A 364 -2.74 26.15 -15.55
N LYS A 365 -3.29 26.94 -14.64
CA LYS A 365 -2.69 28.23 -14.25
C LYS A 365 -1.33 28.04 -13.57
N SER A 366 -1.06 26.85 -13.02
CA SER A 366 0.15 26.57 -12.23
C SER A 366 0.91 25.30 -12.65
N ARG A 367 0.36 24.48 -13.55
CA ARG A 367 0.97 23.23 -14.04
C ARG A 367 0.93 23.13 -15.56
N ASP A 368 1.97 22.55 -16.14
CA ASP A 368 2.03 22.21 -17.56
C ASP A 368 1.38 20.84 -17.83
N GLY A 369 0.93 20.62 -19.08
CA GLY A 369 0.47 19.30 -19.53
C GLY A 369 -0.88 18.83 -18.96
N ILE A 370 -1.64 19.73 -18.31
CA ILE A 370 -2.99 19.44 -17.84
C ILE A 370 -3.93 19.46 -19.06
N ILE A 371 -4.49 18.29 -19.41
CA ILE A 371 -5.42 18.13 -20.53
C ILE A 371 -6.85 18.25 -20.02
N ASP A 372 -7.66 19.05 -20.71
CA ASP A 372 -9.00 19.44 -20.28
C ASP A 372 -9.96 18.25 -20.19
N SER A 373 -10.84 18.28 -19.20
CA SER A 373 -11.80 17.22 -18.92
C SER A 373 -13.22 17.76 -18.91
N GLY A 374 -13.88 17.63 -20.06
CA GLY A 374 -15.32 17.80 -20.20
C GLY A 374 -15.84 19.23 -20.05
N LEU A 375 -17.03 19.46 -20.60
CA LEU A 375 -17.73 20.73 -20.48
C LEU A 375 -18.34 20.86 -19.06
N ASN A 376 -18.06 21.97 -18.37
CA ASN A 376 -18.71 22.41 -17.12
C ASN A 376 -18.57 21.51 -15.86
N PRO A 377 -17.35 21.17 -15.40
CA PRO A 377 -17.18 20.49 -14.11
C PRO A 377 -17.63 21.37 -12.93
N LYS A 378 -18.21 20.75 -11.89
CA LYS A 378 -18.52 21.43 -10.61
C LYS A 378 -17.26 22.03 -9.99
N ASP A 379 -17.36 23.22 -9.43
CA ASP A 379 -16.23 23.90 -8.79
C ASP A 379 -16.07 23.48 -7.33
N TYR A 380 -14.95 22.80 -7.01
CA TYR A 380 -14.64 22.33 -5.66
C TYR A 380 -13.54 23.15 -4.97
N LYS A 381 -12.93 24.14 -5.63
CA LYS A 381 -11.75 24.84 -5.07
C LYS A 381 -12.02 25.57 -3.76
N PHE A 382 -13.26 26.02 -3.55
CA PHE A 382 -13.70 26.65 -2.31
C PHE A 382 -14.44 25.71 -1.36
N TYR A 383 -14.70 24.47 -1.78
CA TYR A 383 -15.48 23.49 -1.00
C TYR A 383 -15.00 23.36 0.45
N PRO A 384 -13.69 23.26 0.73
CA PRO A 384 -13.25 23.11 2.11
C PRO A 384 -13.56 24.34 3.00
N PHE A 385 -13.48 25.55 2.43
CA PHE A 385 -13.79 26.80 3.15
C PHE A 385 -15.30 27.01 3.32
N ILE A 386 -16.09 26.57 2.34
CA ILE A 386 -17.56 26.53 2.46
C ILE A 386 -17.95 25.56 3.59
N LYS A 387 -17.33 24.37 3.63
CA LYS A 387 -17.57 23.37 4.67
C LYS A 387 -17.20 23.89 6.07
N GLU A 388 -16.11 24.64 6.19
CA GLU A 388 -15.69 25.26 7.46
C GLU A 388 -16.45 26.55 7.81
N GLY A 389 -17.31 27.06 6.92
CA GLY A 389 -18.03 28.32 7.12
C GLY A 389 -17.15 29.58 7.08
N THR A 390 -16.00 29.50 6.41
CA THR A 390 -15.02 30.59 6.27
C THR A 390 -15.10 31.31 4.92
N TYR A 391 -15.85 30.76 3.96
CA TYR A 391 -16.12 31.40 2.67
C TYR A 391 -17.25 32.44 2.76
N ALA A 392 -17.08 33.59 2.10
CA ALA A 392 -18.06 34.66 2.05
C ALA A 392 -18.07 35.37 0.68
N ASN A 393 -19.26 35.60 0.12
CA ASN A 393 -19.48 36.25 -1.17
C ASN A 393 -19.72 37.76 -1.08
N ASN A 394 -20.05 38.26 0.11
CA ASN A 394 -20.36 39.66 0.38
C ASN A 394 -19.95 40.03 1.81
N ILE A 395 -20.01 41.32 2.13
CA ILE A 395 -19.54 41.83 3.43
C ILE A 395 -20.39 41.35 4.62
N ASP A 396 -21.67 41.05 4.41
CA ASP A 396 -22.54 40.55 5.47
C ASP A 396 -22.24 39.08 5.80
N GLU A 397 -21.92 38.27 4.78
CA GLU A 397 -21.39 36.92 4.97
C GLU A 397 -20.02 36.93 5.66
N VAL A 398 -19.17 37.92 5.37
CA VAL A 398 -17.90 38.12 6.10
C VAL A 398 -18.19 38.38 7.58
N LYS A 399 -19.09 39.33 7.90
CA LYS A 399 -19.48 39.61 9.29
C LYS A 399 -20.06 38.37 9.97
N LYS A 400 -20.90 37.62 9.28
CA LYS A 400 -21.49 36.36 9.76
C LYS A 400 -20.42 35.30 10.05
N SER A 401 -19.44 35.14 9.16
CA SER A 401 -18.34 34.19 9.35
C SER A 401 -17.47 34.57 10.54
N ILE A 402 -17.08 35.84 10.66
CA ILE A 402 -16.34 36.37 11.82
C ILE A 402 -17.13 36.13 13.11
N ARG A 403 -18.41 36.51 13.12
CA ARG A 403 -19.30 36.32 14.28
C ARG A 403 -19.37 34.85 14.70
N ASN A 404 -19.56 33.93 13.77
CA ASN A 404 -19.61 32.49 14.06
C ASN A 404 -18.29 32.00 14.66
N GLN A 405 -17.15 32.42 14.11
CA GLN A 405 -15.83 32.06 14.64
C GLN A 405 -15.59 32.65 16.04
N ILE A 406 -16.07 33.86 16.33
CA ILE A 406 -16.04 34.44 17.69
C ILE A 406 -16.86 33.60 18.66
N LEU A 407 -18.09 33.26 18.28
CA LEU A 407 -19.03 32.53 19.12
C LEU A 407 -18.55 31.12 19.44
N SER A 408 -17.74 30.50 18.58
CA SER A 408 -17.31 29.11 18.71
C SER A 408 -15.82 28.92 18.99
N SER A 409 -15.10 29.96 19.43
CA SER A 409 -13.68 29.87 19.77
C SER A 409 -13.36 30.57 21.08
N SER A 410 -12.28 30.14 21.73
CA SER A 410 -11.71 30.83 22.88
C SER A 410 -10.79 31.96 22.44
N ASN A 411 -10.89 33.12 23.12
CA ASN A 411 -9.91 34.17 22.94
C ASN A 411 -8.55 33.73 23.52
N LYS A 412 -7.45 34.16 22.90
CA LYS A 412 -6.11 33.95 23.44
C LYS A 412 -5.46 35.31 23.63
N ASN A 413 -5.10 35.65 24.87
CA ASN A 413 -4.45 36.91 25.22
C ASN A 413 -5.19 38.16 24.71
N ASN A 414 -6.53 38.17 24.74
CA ASN A 414 -7.39 39.25 24.21
C ASN A 414 -7.36 39.43 22.68
N TYR A 415 -7.00 38.39 21.93
CA TYR A 415 -7.08 38.35 20.47
C TYR A 415 -7.88 37.15 19.97
N TYR A 416 -8.50 37.33 18.81
CA TYR A 416 -9.09 36.28 18.00
C TYR A 416 -8.29 36.08 16.71
N ASN A 417 -8.28 34.84 16.22
CA ASN A 417 -7.71 34.48 14.93
C ASN A 417 -8.81 33.96 14.02
N PHE A 418 -8.96 34.56 12.85
CA PHE A 418 -9.95 34.17 11.86
C PHE A 418 -9.28 33.64 10.60
N SER A 419 -9.98 32.73 9.93
CA SER A 419 -9.71 32.41 8.54
C SER A 419 -10.92 32.84 7.70
N LEU A 420 -10.66 33.55 6.61
CA LEU A 420 -11.69 34.02 5.68
C LEU A 420 -11.25 33.79 4.24
N VAL A 421 -12.21 33.47 3.39
CA VAL A 421 -12.04 33.44 1.93
C VAL A 421 -13.13 34.28 1.29
N TYR A 422 -12.74 35.28 0.51
CA TYR A 422 -13.68 36.21 -0.11
C TYR A 422 -13.16 36.75 -1.45
N PRO A 423 -14.05 37.17 -2.38
CA PRO A 423 -13.66 37.80 -3.64
C PRO A 423 -12.74 39.02 -3.47
N GLU A 424 -11.76 39.18 -4.37
CA GLU A 424 -10.75 40.27 -4.28
C GLU A 424 -11.35 41.68 -4.19
N ASN A 425 -12.50 41.93 -4.83
CA ASN A 425 -13.18 43.22 -4.79
C ASN A 425 -13.72 43.59 -3.40
N LEU A 426 -13.90 42.62 -2.49
CA LEU A 426 -14.31 42.88 -1.11
C LEU A 426 -13.15 43.29 -0.20
N HIS A 427 -11.90 43.16 -0.65
CA HIS A 427 -10.74 43.32 0.24
C HIS A 427 -10.73 44.63 1.00
N GLN A 428 -10.97 45.75 0.34
CA GLN A 428 -10.97 47.07 1.00
C GLN A 428 -12.11 47.20 2.03
N GLN A 429 -13.26 46.58 1.79
CA GLN A 429 -14.35 46.56 2.77
C GLN A 429 -14.00 45.69 3.98
N VAL A 430 -13.36 44.54 3.75
CA VAL A 430 -12.86 43.69 4.83
C VAL A 430 -11.82 44.44 5.66
N LEU A 431 -10.83 45.06 5.01
CA LEU A 431 -9.84 45.92 5.67
C LEU A 431 -10.48 47.04 6.49
N GLY A 432 -11.52 47.70 5.95
CA GLY A 432 -12.29 48.71 6.67
C GLY A 432 -13.05 48.16 7.88
N LEU A 433 -13.47 46.90 7.85
CA LEU A 433 -14.19 46.24 8.94
C LEU A 433 -13.25 45.85 10.11
N ILE A 434 -12.14 45.18 9.82
CA ILE A 434 -11.29 44.53 10.83
C ILE A 434 -9.93 45.22 11.05
N GLY A 435 -9.65 46.29 10.31
CA GLY A 435 -8.38 47.02 10.34
C GLY A 435 -7.27 46.35 9.51
N ASN A 436 -6.17 47.10 9.30
CA ASN A 436 -5.05 46.66 8.44
C ASN A 436 -3.91 45.96 9.18
N SER A 437 -3.91 45.99 10.51
CA SER A 437 -2.83 45.41 11.32
C SER A 437 -3.02 43.90 11.45
N ASN A 438 -1.97 43.13 11.14
CA ASN A 438 -1.90 41.67 11.33
C ASN A 438 -2.80 40.82 10.42
N ILE A 439 -2.94 41.24 9.15
CA ILE A 439 -3.54 40.40 8.11
C ILE A 439 -2.46 39.71 7.30
N ARG A 440 -2.65 38.42 7.14
CA ARG A 440 -1.79 37.50 6.41
C ARG A 440 -2.63 36.92 5.29
N ASN A 441 -2.41 37.36 4.06
CA ASN A 441 -3.27 36.98 2.95
C ASN A 441 -2.51 36.54 1.71
N MET A 442 -3.22 35.82 0.84
CA MET A 442 -2.78 35.52 -0.51
C MET A 442 -3.93 35.61 -1.49
N LYS A 443 -3.59 35.96 -2.73
CA LYS A 443 -4.52 35.99 -3.85
C LYS A 443 -4.43 34.69 -4.62
N LEU A 444 -5.57 34.05 -4.86
CA LEU A 444 -5.64 32.91 -5.74
C LEU A 444 -7.04 32.80 -6.34
N PHE A 445 -7.11 32.56 -7.65
CA PHE A 445 -8.36 32.39 -8.40
C PHE A 445 -9.37 33.55 -8.21
N GLY A 446 -8.90 34.80 -8.16
CA GLY A 446 -9.75 36.00 -7.99
C GLY A 446 -10.30 36.19 -6.57
N HIS A 447 -9.79 35.43 -5.60
CA HIS A 447 -10.19 35.47 -4.20
C HIS A 447 -8.98 35.74 -3.32
N ILE A 448 -9.27 36.25 -2.13
CA ILE A 448 -8.31 36.46 -1.05
C ILE A 448 -8.58 35.44 0.04
N TYR A 449 -7.53 34.72 0.39
CA TYR A 449 -7.47 33.85 1.55
C TYR A 449 -6.74 34.62 2.62
N ALA A 450 -7.43 34.96 3.71
CA ALA A 450 -6.90 35.81 4.76
C ALA A 450 -6.93 35.09 6.11
N ARG A 451 -5.77 35.01 6.77
CA ARG A 451 -5.67 34.83 8.21
C ARG A 451 -5.58 36.19 8.87
N ILE A 452 -6.46 36.43 9.83
CA ILE A 452 -6.61 37.72 10.49
C ILE A 452 -6.44 37.51 11.98
N THR A 453 -5.59 38.33 12.61
CA THR A 453 -5.51 38.41 14.07
C THR A 453 -5.99 39.78 14.51
N THR A 454 -7.03 39.86 15.32
CA THR A 454 -7.61 41.14 15.76
C THR A 454 -8.00 41.12 17.25
N SER A 455 -8.04 42.29 17.86
CA SER A 455 -8.27 42.43 19.30
C SER A 455 -9.74 42.27 19.66
N THR A 456 -9.98 41.76 20.87
CA THR A 456 -11.33 41.72 21.47
C THR A 456 -11.97 43.12 21.51
N SER A 457 -11.19 44.18 21.75
CA SER A 457 -11.70 45.55 21.81
C SER A 457 -12.29 46.03 20.49
N LEU A 458 -11.63 45.75 19.36
CA LEU A 458 -12.16 46.12 18.04
C LEU A 458 -13.39 45.27 17.70
N LEU A 459 -13.37 43.98 18.03
CA LEU A 459 -14.53 43.12 17.78
C LEU A 459 -15.75 43.53 18.60
N ALA A 460 -15.55 44.03 19.83
CA ALA A 460 -16.62 44.55 20.66
C ALA A 460 -17.26 45.84 20.09
N THR A 461 -16.55 46.63 19.28
CA THR A 461 -17.17 47.78 18.59
C THR A 461 -17.96 47.35 17.36
N ILE A 462 -17.51 46.30 16.67
CA ILE A 462 -18.17 45.76 15.46
C ILE A 462 -19.41 44.93 15.83
N PHE A 463 -19.31 44.14 16.89
CA PHE A 463 -20.33 43.22 17.40
C PHE A 463 -20.70 43.62 18.83
N SER A 464 -21.26 44.83 18.97
CA SER A 464 -21.63 45.42 20.28
C SER A 464 -22.70 44.64 21.04
N ASP A 465 -23.41 43.75 20.35
CA ASP A 465 -24.40 42.85 20.92
C ASP A 465 -23.78 41.59 21.56
N LEU A 466 -22.49 41.34 21.33
CA LEU A 466 -21.74 40.22 21.93
C LEU A 466 -21.07 40.63 23.25
N ASN A 467 -21.11 39.73 24.24
CA ASN A 467 -20.48 39.95 25.53
C ASN A 467 -19.10 39.26 25.59
N PHE A 468 -18.03 40.07 25.65
CA PHE A 468 -16.66 39.58 25.66
C PHE A 468 -15.99 39.54 27.06
N THR A 469 -16.65 40.04 28.11
CA THR A 469 -16.03 40.25 29.42
C THR A 469 -16.65 39.44 30.56
N ASN A 470 -17.95 39.12 30.48
CA ASN A 470 -18.64 38.38 31.53
C ASN A 470 -18.62 36.87 31.26
N ILE A 471 -17.62 36.18 31.81
CA ILE A 471 -17.46 34.74 31.66
C ILE A 471 -18.25 34.01 32.76
N GLN A 472 -19.17 33.13 32.36
CA GLN A 472 -19.94 32.26 33.24
C GLN A 472 -19.37 30.85 33.23
N ASN A 473 -19.20 30.24 34.41
CA ASN A 473 -18.81 28.84 34.50
C ASN A 473 -20.06 27.94 34.44
N VAL A 474 -20.03 26.93 33.58
CA VAL A 474 -21.13 25.98 33.35
C VAL A 474 -20.59 24.57 33.51
N GLU A 475 -21.23 23.80 34.38
CA GLU A 475 -20.92 22.38 34.52
C GLU A 475 -21.60 21.59 33.40
N VAL A 476 -20.84 20.75 32.70
CA VAL A 476 -21.36 19.72 31.79
C VAL A 476 -21.75 18.51 32.64
N LYS A 477 -23.04 18.39 32.94
CA LYS A 477 -23.60 17.38 33.85
C LYS A 477 -23.51 15.97 33.30
N SER A 478 -23.76 15.80 32.00
CA SER A 478 -23.68 14.51 31.34
C SER A 478 -23.44 14.65 29.85
N VAL A 479 -22.71 13.68 29.30
CA VAL A 479 -22.47 13.52 27.87
C VAL A 479 -22.65 12.04 27.56
N SER A 480 -23.51 11.71 26.59
CA SER A 480 -23.75 10.30 26.24
C SER A 480 -24.06 10.12 24.76
N PHE A 481 -23.58 9.02 24.20
CA PHE A 481 -23.96 8.60 22.86
C PHE A 481 -25.37 7.99 22.87
N VAL A 482 -26.16 8.35 21.86
CA VAL A 482 -27.48 7.77 21.61
C VAL A 482 -27.41 7.01 20.29
N ASN A 483 -27.61 5.69 20.36
CA ASN A 483 -27.57 4.77 19.21
C ASN A 483 -26.30 4.89 18.34
N ASN A 484 -25.18 5.34 18.91
CA ASN A 484 -23.90 5.57 18.23
C ASN A 484 -23.93 6.57 17.04
N ASN A 485 -25.06 7.23 16.79
CA ASN A 485 -25.21 8.21 15.69
C ASN A 485 -25.58 9.62 16.20
N SER A 486 -25.73 9.79 17.50
CA SER A 486 -26.00 11.09 18.09
C SER A 486 -25.33 11.22 19.45
N LEU A 487 -25.14 12.46 19.89
CA LEU A 487 -24.61 12.80 21.20
C LEU A 487 -25.59 13.74 21.91
N GLU A 488 -25.90 13.42 23.15
CA GLU A 488 -26.69 14.28 24.02
C GLU A 488 -25.79 14.87 25.11
N VAL A 489 -25.85 16.19 25.24
CA VAL A 489 -25.09 16.99 26.22
C VAL A 489 -26.08 17.74 27.10
N THR A 490 -25.91 17.62 28.42
CA THR A 490 -26.72 18.34 29.41
C THR A 490 -25.84 19.26 30.25
N PHE A 491 -26.25 20.52 30.36
CA PHE A 491 -25.58 21.57 31.12
C PHE A 491 -26.27 21.81 32.47
N SER A 492 -25.55 22.39 33.44
CA SER A 492 -26.12 22.77 34.73
C SER A 492 -27.10 23.92 34.66
N GLN A 493 -26.94 24.79 33.67
CA GLN A 493 -27.74 25.99 33.44
C GLN A 493 -27.91 26.27 31.96
N GLU A 494 -28.70 27.29 31.64
CA GLU A 494 -28.92 27.73 30.26
C GLU A 494 -27.63 28.30 29.64
N VAL A 495 -27.32 27.89 28.42
CA VAL A 495 -26.19 28.40 27.63
C VAL A 495 -26.72 29.09 26.39
N LYS A 496 -26.45 30.39 26.26
CA LYS A 496 -26.89 31.20 25.10
C LYS A 496 -25.89 31.10 23.95
N ASN A 497 -26.34 31.44 22.74
CA ASN A 497 -25.53 31.46 21.52
C ASN A 497 -24.89 30.12 21.13
N LEU A 498 -25.42 29.01 21.64
CA LEU A 498 -25.02 27.67 21.21
C LEU A 498 -25.29 27.49 19.72
N SER A 499 -24.35 26.85 19.03
CA SER A 499 -24.49 26.42 17.65
C SER A 499 -23.76 25.10 17.43
N GLN A 500 -23.93 24.48 16.27
CA GLN A 500 -23.16 23.30 15.89
C GLN A 500 -21.63 23.55 15.98
N ASN A 501 -21.15 24.76 15.66
CA ASN A 501 -19.73 25.08 15.68
C ASN A 501 -19.15 25.12 17.09
N SER A 502 -20.02 25.25 18.11
CA SER A 502 -19.61 25.25 19.52
C SER A 502 -19.06 23.89 19.97
N PHE A 503 -19.25 22.82 19.19
CA PHE A 503 -18.87 21.46 19.56
C PHE A 503 -17.83 20.91 18.59
N LYS A 504 -16.74 20.36 19.12
CA LYS A 504 -15.71 19.67 18.34
C LYS A 504 -15.47 18.29 18.96
N LEU A 505 -15.66 17.23 18.16
CA LEU A 505 -15.33 15.87 18.55
C LEU A 505 -14.08 15.41 17.81
N THR A 506 -13.07 14.93 18.55
CA THR A 506 -11.80 14.47 17.97
C THR A 506 -11.34 13.14 18.51
N PHE A 507 -10.67 12.38 17.66
CA PHE A 507 -10.00 11.13 18.00
C PHE A 507 -8.50 11.30 17.76
N LEU A 508 -7.68 10.99 18.76
CA LEU A 508 -6.23 11.01 18.63
C LEU A 508 -5.74 9.63 18.20
N ASP A 509 -5.19 9.54 17.00
CA ASP A 509 -4.67 8.28 16.48
C ASP A 509 -3.30 7.92 17.09
N THR A 510 -2.88 6.66 16.94
CA THR A 510 -1.60 6.16 17.48
C THR A 510 -0.36 6.81 16.86
N LEU A 511 -0.48 7.46 15.71
CA LEU A 511 0.58 8.28 15.11
C LEU A 511 0.56 9.73 15.61
N GLY A 512 -0.36 10.10 16.50
CA GLY A 512 -0.45 11.43 17.09
C GLY A 512 -1.19 12.46 16.24
N VAL A 513 -1.94 12.03 15.22
CA VAL A 513 -2.79 12.93 14.42
C VAL A 513 -4.17 13.02 15.05
N GLU A 514 -4.64 14.25 15.25
CA GLU A 514 -6.01 14.52 15.72
C GLU A 514 -6.99 14.50 14.54
N ILE A 515 -7.89 13.52 14.53
CA ILE A 515 -8.90 13.31 13.49
C ILE A 515 -10.25 13.84 13.96
N PRO A 516 -10.98 14.66 13.17
CA PRO A 516 -12.38 14.95 13.46
C PRO A 516 -13.20 13.66 13.47
N TYR A 517 -13.97 13.41 14.54
CA TYR A 517 -14.74 12.17 14.68
C TYR A 517 -15.91 12.11 13.69
N ALA A 518 -16.63 13.22 13.52
CA ALA A 518 -17.81 13.30 12.67
C ALA A 518 -18.13 14.76 12.30
N ASP A 519 -18.91 14.94 11.23
CA ASP A 519 -19.58 16.20 10.96
C ASP A 519 -20.93 16.23 11.72
N ILE A 520 -21.35 17.42 12.16
CA ILE A 520 -22.68 17.61 12.76
C ILE A 520 -23.67 17.86 11.63
N GLU A 521 -24.64 16.95 11.46
CA GLU A 521 -25.71 17.06 10.47
C GLU A 521 -26.91 17.83 11.00
N LYS A 522 -27.31 17.52 12.24
CA LYS A 522 -28.44 18.13 12.91
C LYS A 522 -28.03 18.60 14.29
N PHE A 523 -28.48 19.79 14.64
CA PHE A 523 -28.21 20.45 15.91
C PHE A 523 -29.54 20.87 16.52
N GLU A 524 -29.86 20.33 17.70
CA GLU A 524 -31.13 20.58 18.38
C GLU A 524 -30.85 21.09 19.80
N ILE A 525 -31.55 22.17 20.16
CA ILE A 525 -31.53 22.73 21.51
C ILE A 525 -32.90 22.46 22.14
N SER A 526 -32.90 22.05 23.40
CA SER A 526 -34.10 21.93 24.23
C SER A 526 -33.87 22.51 25.62
N GLU A 527 -34.97 22.69 26.37
CA GLU A 527 -34.95 23.25 27.73
C GLU A 527 -34.21 24.60 27.80
N GLY A 528 -34.47 25.47 26.82
CA GLY A 528 -33.91 26.83 26.74
C GLY A 528 -32.42 26.91 26.42
N GLY A 529 -31.71 25.79 26.23
CA GLY A 529 -30.24 25.79 26.12
C GLY A 529 -29.55 24.88 27.14
N LYS A 530 -30.31 24.24 28.05
CA LYS A 530 -29.77 23.28 29.02
C LYS A 530 -29.44 21.93 28.41
N LYS A 531 -30.08 21.56 27.30
CA LYS A 531 -29.86 20.28 26.62
C LYS A 531 -29.61 20.49 25.13
N VAL A 532 -28.59 19.80 24.63
CA VAL A 532 -28.21 19.79 23.22
C VAL A 532 -28.16 18.37 22.71
N LYS A 533 -28.69 18.16 21.51
CA LYS A 533 -28.53 16.92 20.75
C LYS A 533 -27.82 17.21 19.43
N LEU A 534 -26.74 16.46 19.19
CA LEU A 534 -25.96 16.47 17.96
C LEU A 534 -26.22 15.17 17.22
N THR A 535 -26.73 15.24 15.99
CA THR A 535 -26.78 14.07 15.09
C THR A 535 -25.65 14.15 14.10
N PHE A 536 -24.96 13.03 13.91
CA PHE A 536 -23.73 12.97 13.15
C PHE A 536 -23.93 12.47 11.72
N LYS A 537 -23.04 12.92 10.83
CA LYS A 537 -22.77 12.31 9.52
C LYS A 537 -21.27 12.22 9.30
N ASN A 538 -20.84 11.50 8.26
CA ASN A 538 -19.42 11.34 7.93
C ASN A 538 -18.56 10.89 9.13
N GLN A 539 -19.11 10.02 9.97
CA GLN A 539 -18.40 9.49 11.14
C GLN A 539 -17.21 8.62 10.70
N ILE A 540 -16.05 8.80 11.35
CA ILE A 540 -14.91 7.91 11.14
C ILE A 540 -15.19 6.51 11.72
N ASN A 541 -14.65 5.47 11.10
CA ASN A 541 -14.79 4.10 11.57
C ASN A 541 -13.76 3.78 12.66
N LEU A 542 -14.23 3.55 13.88
CA LEU A 542 -13.39 3.16 15.02
C LEU A 542 -13.59 1.69 15.44
N ASP A 543 -14.32 0.90 14.66
CA ASP A 543 -14.72 -0.48 15.03
C ASP A 543 -13.53 -1.44 15.16
N HIS A 544 -12.38 -1.06 14.59
CA HIS A 544 -11.12 -1.80 14.66
C HIS A 544 -10.18 -1.35 15.80
N ILE A 545 -10.60 -0.36 16.61
CA ILE A 545 -9.82 0.19 17.71
C ILE A 545 -10.44 -0.25 19.04
N ASN A 546 -9.68 -1.00 19.84
CA ASN A 546 -10.11 -1.36 21.19
C ASN A 546 -10.10 -0.12 22.08
N ASN A 547 -11.21 0.14 22.78
CA ASN A 547 -11.36 1.25 23.73
C ASN A 547 -11.02 2.62 23.12
N ALA A 548 -11.54 2.92 21.94
CA ALA A 548 -11.36 4.23 21.33
C ALA A 548 -11.99 5.34 22.20
N ASN A 549 -11.21 6.39 22.47
CA ASN A 549 -11.65 7.55 23.25
C ASN A 549 -11.84 8.75 22.35
N ILE A 550 -13.04 9.32 22.36
CA ILE A 550 -13.38 10.52 21.58
C ILE A 550 -13.40 11.71 22.53
N ASN A 551 -12.55 12.70 22.26
CA ASN A 551 -12.51 13.95 23.00
C ASN A 551 -13.63 14.89 22.52
N LEU A 552 -14.43 15.40 23.45
CA LEU A 552 -15.39 16.47 23.23
C LEU A 552 -14.84 17.80 23.75
N SER A 553 -14.75 18.80 22.87
CA SER A 553 -14.49 20.18 23.23
C SER A 553 -15.72 21.04 22.98
N ILE A 554 -16.07 21.89 23.94
CA ILE A 554 -17.17 22.86 23.86
C ILE A 554 -16.57 24.25 23.97
N SER A 555 -16.95 25.16 23.07
CA SER A 555 -16.50 26.55 23.07
C SER A 555 -17.66 27.47 22.73
N VAL A 556 -18.00 28.36 23.67
CA VAL A 556 -19.03 29.38 23.51
C VAL A 556 -18.54 30.68 24.12
N LEU A 557 -18.64 31.79 23.38
CA LEU A 557 -18.28 33.11 23.91
C LEU A 557 -19.01 33.39 25.23
N GLY A 558 -18.26 33.80 26.26
CA GLY A 558 -18.81 34.15 27.57
C GLY A 558 -19.05 32.95 28.49
N TYR A 559 -18.62 31.75 28.11
CA TYR A 559 -18.78 30.55 28.93
C TYR A 559 -17.47 29.75 29.07
N ASN A 560 -17.22 29.26 30.29
CA ASN A 560 -16.26 28.21 30.57
C ASN A 560 -17.03 26.92 30.89
N PHE A 561 -16.56 25.78 30.37
CA PHE A 561 -17.23 24.50 30.55
C PHE A 561 -16.38 23.56 31.40
N ASP A 562 -16.92 23.16 32.55
CA ASP A 562 -16.30 22.21 33.45
C ASP A 562 -16.97 20.84 33.28
N PHE A 563 -16.20 19.83 32.87
CA PHE A 563 -16.71 18.47 32.72
C PHE A 563 -16.71 17.75 34.06
N LYS A 564 -17.87 17.25 34.48
CA LYS A 564 -17.95 16.44 35.70
C LYS A 564 -17.00 15.24 35.61
N ASN A 565 -16.18 15.04 36.65
CA ASN A 565 -15.17 13.98 36.72
C ASN A 565 -14.17 13.95 35.54
N SER A 566 -13.93 15.08 34.87
CA SER A 566 -13.05 15.18 33.70
C SER A 566 -13.44 14.24 32.54
N GLN A 567 -14.74 13.93 32.38
CA GLN A 567 -15.25 13.08 31.29
C GLN A 567 -15.42 13.85 29.96
N ASN A 568 -14.41 14.60 29.53
CA ASN A 568 -14.37 15.09 28.15
C ASN A 568 -14.02 13.99 27.15
N TYR A 569 -13.58 12.82 27.63
CA TYR A 569 -13.34 11.63 26.82
C TYR A 569 -14.52 10.66 26.90
N LEU A 570 -15.07 10.35 25.74
CA LEU A 570 -16.21 9.45 25.56
C LEU A 570 -15.69 8.11 25.04
N SER A 571 -15.94 7.04 25.79
CA SER A 571 -15.61 5.70 25.36
C SER A 571 -16.53 5.27 24.22
N TYR A 572 -15.95 4.98 23.06
CA TYR A 572 -16.67 4.39 21.94
C TYR A 572 -16.70 2.88 22.10
N HIS A 573 -17.89 2.33 22.33
CA HIS A 573 -18.13 0.89 22.39
C HIS A 573 -19.06 0.51 21.24
N LYS A 574 -18.51 -0.13 20.23
CA LYS A 574 -19.30 -0.88 19.26
C LYS A 574 -18.79 -2.30 19.25
N ASN A 575 -19.72 -3.26 19.26
CA ASN A 575 -19.40 -4.68 19.10
C ASN A 575 -18.68 -4.85 17.77
N SER A 576 -17.35 -4.92 17.83
CA SER A 576 -16.49 -5.29 16.72
C SER A 576 -17.06 -6.56 16.10
N LEU A 577 -17.53 -6.48 14.85
CA LEU A 577 -17.60 -7.66 14.01
C LEU A 577 -16.14 -8.08 13.85
N ALA A 578 -15.74 -9.07 14.63
CA ALA A 578 -14.37 -9.58 14.65
C ALA A 578 -13.86 -9.69 13.22
N ASN A 579 -12.69 -9.12 12.95
CA ASN A 579 -12.05 -9.16 11.64
C ASN A 579 -11.54 -10.59 11.44
N VAL A 580 -12.46 -11.52 11.12
CA VAL A 580 -12.15 -12.95 11.03
C VAL A 580 -11.15 -13.13 9.88
N PRO A 581 -9.98 -13.77 10.12
CA PRO A 581 -9.01 -14.02 9.09
C PRO A 581 -9.65 -14.77 7.90
N ILE A 582 -9.36 -14.30 6.69
CA ILE A 582 -9.77 -14.98 5.48
C ILE A 582 -8.91 -16.22 5.31
N GLU A 583 -9.58 -17.36 5.20
CA GLU A 583 -8.94 -18.63 4.94
C GLU A 583 -9.18 -19.04 3.49
N TYR A 584 -8.34 -19.93 2.98
CA TYR A 584 -8.57 -20.54 1.67
C TYR A 584 -8.10 -21.99 1.64
N SER A 585 -8.71 -22.74 0.73
CA SER A 585 -8.31 -24.09 0.33
C SER A 585 -8.12 -24.14 -1.19
N ILE A 586 -7.01 -24.70 -1.64
CA ILE A 586 -6.75 -24.90 -3.06
C ILE A 586 -7.63 -26.06 -3.55
N LEU A 587 -8.38 -25.83 -4.62
CA LEU A 587 -9.20 -26.85 -5.26
C LEU A 587 -8.38 -27.64 -6.28
N GLN A 588 -7.79 -26.92 -7.24
CA GLN A 588 -6.93 -27.50 -8.28
C GLN A 588 -6.10 -26.40 -8.94
N GLY A 589 -4.81 -26.67 -9.16
CA GLY A 589 -3.93 -25.78 -9.90
C GLY A 589 -3.85 -24.38 -9.27
N THR A 590 -4.51 -23.41 -9.90
CA THR A 590 -4.56 -21.99 -9.48
C THR A 590 -5.89 -21.58 -8.87
N LYS A 591 -6.88 -22.48 -8.80
CA LYS A 591 -8.21 -22.20 -8.25
C LYS A 591 -8.23 -22.49 -6.76
N ALA A 592 -8.67 -21.52 -5.97
CA ALA A 592 -8.93 -21.69 -4.54
C ALA A 592 -10.32 -21.22 -4.16
N GLN A 593 -10.89 -21.90 -3.18
CA GLN A 593 -12.11 -21.48 -2.50
C GLN A 593 -11.73 -20.71 -1.24
N PHE A 594 -12.31 -19.52 -1.07
CA PHE A 594 -12.04 -18.66 0.08
C PHE A 594 -13.20 -18.73 1.07
N LYS A 595 -12.87 -18.76 2.37
CA LYS A 595 -13.80 -18.77 3.50
C LYS A 595 -13.74 -17.43 4.23
N ASN A 596 -14.77 -17.13 5.01
CA ASN A 596 -14.92 -15.87 5.74
C ASN A 596 -14.96 -14.63 4.82
N ILE A 597 -15.33 -14.87 3.56
CA ILE A 597 -15.67 -13.84 2.57
C ILE A 597 -17.11 -14.05 2.12
N THR A 598 -17.69 -13.01 1.57
CA THR A 598 -19.05 -12.99 1.07
C THR A 598 -19.03 -12.63 -0.42
N ALA A 599 -20.09 -12.93 -1.17
CA ALA A 599 -20.14 -12.70 -2.63
C ALA A 599 -20.07 -11.21 -3.03
N ASP A 600 -20.23 -10.31 -2.06
CA ASP A 600 -20.06 -8.86 -2.18
C ASP A 600 -18.61 -8.40 -1.96
N SER A 601 -17.71 -9.29 -1.53
CA SER A 601 -16.29 -9.02 -1.49
C SER A 601 -15.71 -8.77 -2.88
N ILE A 602 -14.65 -7.98 -2.93
CA ILE A 602 -13.81 -7.80 -4.12
C ILE A 602 -12.38 -8.21 -3.82
N TYR A 603 -11.63 -8.59 -4.85
CA TYR A 603 -10.24 -9.04 -4.71
C TYR A 603 -9.32 -8.43 -5.76
N SER A 604 -8.02 -8.39 -5.46
CA SER A 604 -6.98 -7.89 -6.36
C SER A 604 -5.75 -8.80 -6.33
N LEU A 605 -5.22 -9.13 -7.52
CA LEU A 605 -4.00 -9.94 -7.69
C LEU A 605 -2.75 -9.09 -8.00
N ASP A 606 -2.92 -7.77 -8.14
CA ASP A 606 -1.86 -6.83 -8.55
C ASP A 606 -1.62 -5.73 -7.50
N ASN A 607 -1.77 -6.11 -6.23
CA ASN A 607 -1.63 -5.24 -5.05
C ASN A 607 -2.53 -4.00 -5.12
N GLY A 608 -3.78 -4.17 -5.54
CA GLY A 608 -4.83 -3.14 -5.50
C GLY A 608 -4.84 -2.21 -6.71
N LYS A 609 -4.10 -2.51 -7.79
CA LYS A 609 -4.16 -1.72 -9.04
C LYS A 609 -5.43 -2.03 -9.83
N LYS A 610 -5.93 -3.26 -9.74
CA LYS A 610 -7.17 -3.72 -10.35
C LYS A 610 -7.94 -4.62 -9.39
N TRP A 611 -9.22 -4.30 -9.20
CA TRP A 611 -10.15 -5.07 -8.37
C TRP A 611 -11.15 -5.85 -9.21
N HIS A 612 -11.51 -7.03 -8.71
CA HIS A 612 -12.38 -8.01 -9.34
C HIS A 612 -13.46 -8.44 -8.34
N LYS A 613 -14.68 -8.70 -8.81
CA LYS A 613 -15.74 -9.23 -7.94
C LYS A 613 -15.46 -10.70 -7.60
N VAL A 614 -15.74 -11.09 -6.36
CA VAL A 614 -15.77 -12.49 -5.98
C VAL A 614 -17.03 -13.14 -6.58
N ASN A 615 -16.88 -14.31 -7.18
CA ASN A 615 -18.00 -15.06 -7.74
C ASN A 615 -18.88 -15.66 -6.63
N SER A 616 -20.12 -16.04 -6.95
CA SER A 616 -21.07 -16.59 -5.96
C SER A 616 -20.63 -17.92 -5.34
N ASP A 617 -19.77 -18.67 -6.01
CA ASP A 617 -19.17 -19.92 -5.52
C ASP A 617 -17.95 -19.68 -4.61
N LEU A 618 -17.54 -18.42 -4.45
CA LEU A 618 -16.36 -17.98 -3.68
C LEU A 618 -15.06 -18.60 -4.21
N ILE A 619 -15.03 -19.00 -5.48
CA ILE A 619 -13.86 -19.55 -6.15
C ILE A 619 -13.14 -18.44 -6.90
N ILE A 620 -11.86 -18.28 -6.61
CA ILE A 620 -10.98 -17.32 -7.28
C ILE A 620 -9.86 -18.10 -7.96
N ASP A 621 -9.65 -17.83 -9.25
CA ASP A 621 -8.43 -18.21 -9.95
C ASP A 621 -7.36 -17.16 -9.67
N VAL A 622 -6.37 -17.53 -8.85
CA VAL A 622 -5.30 -16.61 -8.46
C VAL A 622 -4.20 -16.50 -9.53
N GLY A 623 -4.39 -17.13 -10.69
CA GLY A 623 -3.42 -17.16 -11.79
C GLY A 623 -2.14 -17.92 -11.44
N LEU A 624 -1.17 -17.89 -12.35
CA LEU A 624 0.14 -18.56 -12.21
C LEU A 624 1.27 -17.62 -11.77
N VAL A 625 1.00 -16.31 -11.73
CA VAL A 625 1.95 -15.23 -11.45
C VAL A 625 1.30 -14.29 -10.45
N GLY A 626 2.10 -13.78 -9.51
CA GLY A 626 1.62 -12.93 -8.41
C GLY A 626 1.84 -13.61 -7.06
N ASP A 627 2.35 -12.82 -6.12
CA ASP A 627 2.83 -13.33 -4.83
C ASP A 627 1.76 -13.17 -3.72
N ASN A 628 0.69 -12.42 -3.97
CA ASN A 628 -0.36 -12.13 -2.99
C ASN A 628 -1.71 -11.90 -3.67
N ILE A 629 -2.79 -12.10 -2.92
CA ILE A 629 -4.14 -11.62 -3.21
C ILE A 629 -4.57 -10.66 -2.09
N LEU A 630 -5.12 -9.51 -2.46
CA LEU A 630 -5.85 -8.66 -1.53
C LEU A 630 -7.33 -9.03 -1.62
N ILE A 631 -7.99 -9.18 -0.49
CA ILE A 631 -9.45 -9.34 -0.44
C ILE A 631 -10.02 -8.26 0.44
N GLN A 632 -10.96 -7.52 -0.13
CA GLN A 632 -11.69 -6.42 0.48
C GLN A 632 -13.13 -6.87 0.71
N LYS A 633 -13.54 -6.87 1.98
CA LYS A 633 -14.94 -7.08 2.34
C LYS A 633 -15.68 -5.76 2.25
N VAL A 634 -16.82 -5.75 1.57
CA VAL A 634 -17.62 -4.56 1.33
C VAL A 634 -18.99 -4.75 1.97
N ASP A 635 -19.48 -3.76 2.69
CA ASP A 635 -20.84 -3.77 3.23
C ASP A 635 -21.86 -3.67 2.10
N ASN A 636 -22.81 -4.59 2.06
CA ASN A 636 -23.72 -4.73 0.94
C ASN A 636 -24.71 -3.56 0.78
N THR A 637 -25.04 -2.89 1.90
CA THR A 637 -26.03 -1.80 1.95
C THR A 637 -25.38 -0.47 1.63
N THR A 638 -24.21 -0.21 2.22
CA THR A 638 -23.50 1.06 2.15
C THR A 638 -22.40 1.08 1.09
N LYS A 639 -22.04 -0.08 0.53
CA LYS A 639 -20.89 -0.27 -0.37
C LYS A 639 -19.55 0.15 0.24
N ARG A 640 -19.47 0.23 1.57
CA ARG A 640 -18.27 0.65 2.32
C ARG A 640 -17.30 -0.51 2.54
N THR A 641 -16.01 -0.22 2.50
CA THR A 641 -14.98 -1.20 2.89
C THR A 641 -15.07 -1.49 4.38
N ILE A 642 -15.36 -2.74 4.74
CA ILE A 642 -15.34 -3.22 6.12
C ILE A 642 -13.91 -3.58 6.52
N SER A 643 -13.19 -4.28 5.65
CA SER A 643 -11.84 -4.77 5.93
C SER A 643 -11.08 -5.09 4.66
N ILE A 644 -9.76 -4.99 4.69
CA ILE A 644 -8.86 -5.47 3.63
C ILE A 644 -7.85 -6.42 4.25
N GLN A 645 -7.75 -7.63 3.71
CA GLN A 645 -6.74 -8.61 4.11
C GLN A 645 -5.84 -8.96 2.93
N LYS A 646 -4.54 -9.06 3.19
CA LYS A 646 -3.53 -9.48 2.22
C LYS A 646 -3.17 -10.93 2.52
N ILE A 647 -3.35 -11.79 1.54
CA ILE A 647 -3.11 -13.22 1.66
C ILE A 647 -1.94 -13.57 0.73
N PRO A 648 -0.80 -14.02 1.27
CA PRO A 648 0.31 -14.47 0.43
C PRO A 648 -0.06 -15.75 -0.31
N LEU A 649 0.25 -15.77 -1.60
CA LEU A 649 0.07 -16.91 -2.49
C LEU A 649 1.40 -17.66 -2.57
N LYS A 650 1.48 -18.81 -1.89
CA LYS A 650 2.69 -19.65 -1.95
C LYS A 650 2.77 -20.36 -3.29
N ARG A 651 3.95 -20.34 -3.90
CA ARG A 651 4.25 -20.93 -5.21
C ARG A 651 5.69 -21.44 -5.25
N TYR A 652 5.95 -22.45 -6.07
CA TYR A 652 7.31 -22.90 -6.36
C TYR A 652 8.02 -21.89 -7.28
N ASN A 653 9.25 -21.52 -6.92
CA ASN A 653 10.10 -20.57 -7.63
C ASN A 653 11.46 -21.22 -7.87
N LEU A 654 11.95 -21.16 -9.12
CA LEU A 654 13.21 -21.72 -9.66
C LEU A 654 13.13 -23.13 -10.23
N PHE A 655 13.62 -23.27 -11.47
CA PHE A 655 14.05 -24.55 -12.03
C PHE A 655 15.24 -24.30 -12.98
N SER A 656 16.06 -25.32 -13.15
CA SER A 656 16.89 -25.47 -14.34
C SER A 656 16.03 -26.12 -15.41
N THR A 657 16.02 -25.58 -16.63
CA THR A 657 15.11 -26.00 -17.70
C THR A 657 15.07 -27.53 -17.84
N PRO A 658 13.88 -28.18 -17.78
CA PRO A 658 13.72 -29.56 -18.23
C PRO A 658 14.42 -29.74 -19.56
N THR A 659 15.16 -30.83 -19.72
CA THR A 659 15.94 -31.08 -20.94
C THR A 659 15.88 -32.53 -21.32
N PHE A 660 15.93 -32.80 -22.63
CA PHE A 660 16.14 -34.16 -23.10
C PHE A 660 17.54 -34.66 -22.74
N THR A 661 17.64 -35.94 -22.42
CA THR A 661 18.92 -36.67 -22.46
C THR A 661 19.47 -36.69 -23.88
N ASN A 662 20.76 -36.95 -24.04
CA ASN A 662 21.41 -36.99 -25.36
C ASN A 662 20.76 -37.99 -26.32
N ASP A 663 20.26 -39.11 -25.80
CA ASP A 663 19.54 -40.14 -26.57
C ASP A 663 18.04 -39.83 -26.76
N LYS A 664 17.54 -38.72 -26.19
CA LYS A 664 16.14 -38.25 -26.20
C LYS A 664 15.11 -39.25 -25.64
N LYS A 665 15.54 -40.31 -24.95
CA LYS A 665 14.62 -41.27 -24.34
C LYS A 665 13.99 -40.75 -23.05
N PHE A 666 14.62 -39.76 -22.43
CA PHE A 666 14.17 -39.22 -21.14
C PHE A 666 14.20 -37.69 -21.13
N ILE A 667 13.32 -37.11 -20.33
CA ILE A 667 13.40 -35.70 -19.92
C ILE A 667 13.89 -35.68 -18.48
N VAL A 668 14.99 -34.99 -18.24
CA VAL A 668 15.63 -34.80 -16.93
C VAL A 668 15.48 -33.35 -16.47
N ASN A 669 15.95 -33.04 -15.26
CA ASN A 669 15.67 -31.78 -14.54
C ASN A 669 14.17 -31.61 -14.20
N VAL A 670 13.53 -32.71 -13.83
CA VAL A 670 12.14 -32.77 -13.39
C VAL A 670 12.06 -33.45 -12.02
N ASN A 671 10.99 -33.18 -11.27
CA ASN A 671 10.78 -33.75 -9.95
C ASN A 671 9.29 -34.02 -9.70
N ASN A 672 8.97 -34.64 -8.58
CA ASN A 672 7.61 -35.03 -8.20
C ASN A 672 6.66 -33.84 -7.90
N LEU A 673 7.18 -32.62 -7.79
CA LEU A 673 6.39 -31.39 -7.71
C LEU A 673 5.95 -30.90 -9.08
N MET A 674 6.42 -31.53 -10.15
CA MET A 674 6.02 -31.24 -11.51
C MET A 674 4.98 -32.23 -12.03
N GLU A 675 4.28 -31.75 -13.04
CA GLU A 675 3.43 -32.55 -13.90
C GLU A 675 3.75 -32.20 -15.36
N TYR A 676 3.50 -33.15 -16.24
CA TYR A 676 3.74 -32.99 -17.66
C TYR A 676 2.54 -33.42 -18.48
N LYS A 677 2.44 -32.90 -19.70
CA LYS A 677 1.50 -33.40 -20.69
C LYS A 677 2.14 -33.41 -22.07
N ILE A 678 1.70 -34.35 -22.89
CA ILE A 678 2.13 -34.45 -24.27
C ILE A 678 1.22 -33.55 -25.12
N ASP A 679 1.74 -32.96 -26.20
CA ASP A 679 0.94 -32.09 -27.05
C ASP A 679 -0.34 -32.80 -27.54
N ASN A 680 -1.46 -32.06 -27.52
CA ASN A 680 -2.84 -32.54 -27.75
C ASN A 680 -3.45 -33.41 -26.64
N GLU A 681 -2.77 -33.62 -25.50
CA GLU A 681 -3.41 -34.17 -24.31
C GLU A 681 -4.07 -33.06 -23.46
N GLU A 682 -5.24 -33.39 -22.90
CA GLU A 682 -5.94 -32.53 -21.94
C GLU A 682 -5.47 -32.77 -20.49
N VAL A 683 -5.06 -34.00 -20.17
CA VAL A 683 -4.72 -34.44 -18.82
C VAL A 683 -3.24 -34.19 -18.53
N TRP A 684 -2.95 -33.72 -17.30
CA TRP A 684 -1.59 -33.63 -16.78
C TRP A 684 -1.23 -34.89 -16.01
N HIS A 685 -0.05 -35.44 -16.28
CA HIS A 685 0.50 -36.61 -15.61
C HIS A 685 1.49 -36.16 -14.55
N SER A 686 1.36 -36.68 -13.33
CA SER A 686 2.36 -36.42 -12.29
C SER A 686 3.72 -37.01 -12.69
N VAL A 687 4.78 -36.27 -12.43
CA VAL A 687 6.14 -36.81 -12.51
C VAL A 687 6.35 -37.70 -11.28
N THR A 688 6.63 -38.98 -11.48
CA THR A 688 6.79 -39.96 -10.38
C THR A 688 8.23 -40.36 -10.14
N LYS A 689 9.13 -40.02 -11.07
CA LYS A 689 10.57 -40.30 -11.01
C LYS A 689 11.35 -38.99 -11.15
N ASN A 690 12.66 -39.02 -10.96
CA ASN A 690 13.58 -37.93 -11.31
C ASN A 690 13.70 -37.68 -12.84
N TYR A 691 12.94 -38.40 -13.65
CA TYR A 691 12.86 -38.24 -15.10
C TYR A 691 11.44 -38.51 -15.60
N ILE A 692 11.16 -38.08 -16.83
CA ILE A 692 9.98 -38.49 -17.59
C ILE A 692 10.44 -39.38 -18.75
N GLU A 693 9.80 -40.52 -18.93
CA GLU A 693 10.00 -41.39 -20.09
C GLU A 693 9.35 -40.78 -21.33
N VAL A 694 10.13 -40.61 -22.39
CA VAL A 694 9.66 -40.04 -23.66
C VAL A 694 8.97 -41.15 -24.46
N LYS A 695 7.65 -41.24 -24.28
CA LYS A 695 6.78 -42.18 -25.02
C LYS A 695 6.68 -41.87 -26.51
N ASP A 696 6.68 -40.58 -26.88
CA ASP A 696 6.59 -40.14 -28.28
C ASP A 696 7.66 -39.08 -28.58
N PRO A 697 8.80 -39.47 -29.19
CA PRO A 697 9.91 -38.56 -29.46
C PRO A 697 9.61 -37.53 -30.55
N ASN A 698 8.42 -37.53 -31.18
CA ASN A 698 8.03 -36.54 -32.18
C ASN A 698 7.06 -35.49 -31.64
N LYS A 699 6.50 -35.69 -30.44
CA LYS A 699 5.57 -34.75 -29.81
C LYS A 699 6.26 -33.82 -28.83
N LYS A 700 5.66 -32.65 -28.66
CA LYS A 700 6.12 -31.68 -27.68
C LYS A 700 5.68 -32.09 -26.29
N TYR A 701 6.54 -31.86 -25.32
CA TYR A 701 6.24 -32.06 -23.90
C TYR A 701 6.11 -30.71 -23.22
N LYS A 702 5.02 -30.54 -22.48
CA LYS A 702 4.75 -29.36 -21.66
C LYS A 702 4.93 -29.75 -20.20
N VAL A 703 5.74 -29.02 -19.46
CA VAL A 703 6.04 -29.28 -18.03
C VAL A 703 5.73 -28.05 -17.17
N ARG A 704 5.11 -28.24 -16.00
CA ARG A 704 4.82 -27.20 -14.99
C ARG A 704 4.86 -27.76 -13.57
N PHE A 705 4.83 -26.89 -12.56
CA PHE A 705 4.63 -27.31 -11.17
C PHE A 705 3.15 -27.59 -10.87
N LYS A 706 2.89 -28.70 -10.18
CA LYS A 706 1.57 -29.06 -9.66
C LYS A 706 1.23 -28.24 -8.42
N ALA A 707 -0.05 -28.14 -8.11
CA ALA A 707 -0.49 -27.56 -6.84
C ALA A 707 -0.29 -28.57 -5.69
N ASP A 708 0.10 -28.09 -4.52
CA ASP A 708 0.11 -28.85 -3.27
C ASP A 708 -1.01 -28.34 -2.36
N ILE A 709 -2.11 -29.09 -2.32
CA ILE A 709 -3.32 -28.74 -1.56
C ILE A 709 -3.03 -28.75 -0.05
N ASN A 710 -2.20 -29.69 0.42
CA ASN A 710 -1.92 -29.87 1.85
C ASN A 710 -1.05 -28.72 2.38
N ASN A 711 -0.04 -28.31 1.62
CA ASN A 711 0.86 -27.22 1.99
C ASN A 711 0.38 -25.82 1.54
N LYS A 712 -0.81 -25.74 0.93
CA LYS A 712 -1.39 -24.51 0.35
C LYS A 712 -0.45 -23.82 -0.65
N ILE A 713 0.16 -24.60 -1.56
CA ILE A 713 1.03 -24.09 -2.62
C ILE A 713 0.30 -24.20 -3.96
N PHE A 714 0.08 -23.06 -4.62
CA PHE A 714 -0.57 -23.03 -5.93
C PHE A 714 0.37 -23.50 -7.03
N ALA A 715 -0.20 -24.05 -8.10
CA ALA A 715 0.54 -24.31 -9.32
C ALA A 715 1.21 -23.02 -9.83
N SER A 716 2.40 -23.16 -10.40
CA SER A 716 3.18 -22.03 -10.91
C SER A 716 3.76 -22.32 -12.29
N GLY A 717 3.91 -21.25 -13.07
CA GLY A 717 4.59 -21.27 -14.37
C GLY A 717 6.05 -20.84 -14.25
N SER A 718 6.79 -20.87 -15.36
CA SER A 718 8.17 -20.36 -15.38
C SER A 718 8.22 -18.83 -15.37
N LYS A 719 8.85 -18.22 -14.37
CA LYS A 719 9.37 -16.84 -14.50
C LYS A 719 10.59 -16.90 -15.43
N LYS A 720 10.50 -16.25 -16.59
CA LYS A 720 11.64 -16.08 -17.50
C LYS A 720 12.66 -15.12 -16.92
#